data_AF-A0A366QZ90-F1
#
_entry.id   AF-A0A366QZ90-F1
#
_cell.length_a   1.000
_cell.length_b   1.000
_cell.length_c   1.000
_cell.angle_alpha   90.00
_cell.angle_beta   90.00
_cell.angle_gamma   90.00
#
_symmetry.space_group_name_H-M   'P 1'
#
loop_
_entity.id
_entity.type
_entity.pdbx_description
1 polymer ?
#
loop_
_entity_poly.entity_id
_entity_poly.type
_entity_poly.pdbx_seq_one_letter_code
_entity_poly.pdbx_strand_id
1 'polypeptide(L)'
;MALTFAALEGHNAQMAAMNASPPFSPTQVDDDASSECSYYSLPGLENDRWYRKIPASQLRQQASQVPSHTGTLYPRQFYNKEKLGLVSNGSLTEYPFCLNKRYISGCPGPVRIILNLANPAAFDVVYHPDKLEQDDMTPRRSTRIATITSAPESAAVEVRVLRKRKISSETEATESAKRKKKARVPNIHLRRQQAPSTSEDALSVLPAEIQLNILHHIDDSSAMINLACTSQRYYNLAMSVVHNHIAVRVGFFAHMPMIIRRLEPHLSIAQKKQVKRKGRYKGQQERFSNLLDPNAVPKCALHVRQMTIGDIDPGKKHRPIIIRYLEEVLKNLTNLEVLDTTELNASMANSIAALKHLKALRLVDSRTSCIIENTASPLSQLSGLKHIAFKAGMLSDLVSGPQKVLQTILARSLSTLITLDVRALRYSSNFLDRFEDRIEEHDPDSLEQPHYFTALKSLTLTGHCWEGERALLWTDLNNSIDFLQLRELKFTQLGKGNVILFKHLEDLFSKADKGSIQLRKLSVDLDADKPNPVASEEHLESIYRFLASFDTLTSLNVLEHNVFHDRIFRKSDFVNPGLSGRLQQVIINHKRLESLQFKYRGHPPYYVSAEVIETLTKSLPRLQLLEVAPKDDDLDALARSISRAKDLRTLIFGTIPSWLSENRSKDPVQTFLKGFMGGLLQISGDTEDFTWAKAYKLTNITVAIHTFTIGHGFIEPPQKKIDPPVEIKKGDKAVWLQNIRVNEGWKQWYYTADSSWASQIMTSIK
;
A
#
# COMPACT_ATOMS: atom_id res chain seq x y z
N MET A 1 16.97 16.39 -47.17
CA MET A 1 16.35 15.86 -48.40
C MET A 1 14.86 16.17 -48.32
N ALA A 2 14.25 16.62 -49.42
CA ALA A 2 12.81 16.87 -49.51
C ALA A 2 12.14 15.78 -50.36
N LEU A 3 10.92 15.38 -50.00
CA LEU A 3 10.10 14.50 -50.83
C LEU A 3 9.37 15.35 -51.88
N THR A 4 9.41 14.91 -53.13
CA THR A 4 8.83 15.63 -54.28
C THR A 4 7.37 15.24 -54.54
N PHE A 5 6.59 16.19 -55.08
CA PHE A 5 5.13 16.07 -55.20
C PHE A 5 4.64 14.92 -56.10
N ALA A 6 5.45 14.42 -57.03
CA ALA A 6 5.09 13.34 -57.96
C ALA A 6 4.63 12.04 -57.26
N ALA A 7 5.14 11.77 -56.05
CA ALA A 7 4.72 10.60 -55.26
C ALA A 7 3.27 10.68 -54.76
N LEU A 8 2.68 11.88 -54.70
CA LEU A 8 1.32 12.10 -54.20
C LEU A 8 0.25 11.96 -55.30
N GLU A 9 0.58 12.35 -56.54
CA GLU A 9 -0.33 12.24 -57.69
C GLU A 9 -0.59 10.78 -58.06
N GLY A 10 0.44 9.93 -58.08
CA GLY A 10 0.29 8.50 -58.37
C GLY A 10 -0.65 7.76 -57.41
N HIS A 11 -0.66 8.15 -56.13
CA HIS A 11 -1.57 7.56 -55.14
C HIS A 11 -3.03 8.03 -55.32
N ASN A 12 -3.23 9.33 -55.62
CA ASN A 12 -4.57 9.87 -55.86
C ASN A 12 -5.20 9.32 -57.15
N ALA A 13 -4.41 9.06 -58.19
CA ALA A 13 -4.89 8.42 -59.42
C ALA A 13 -5.46 7.01 -59.18
N GLN A 14 -4.82 6.20 -58.34
CA GLN A 14 -5.35 4.88 -57.96
C GLN A 14 -6.65 4.97 -57.16
N MET A 15 -6.78 5.95 -56.26
CA MET A 15 -8.00 6.14 -55.45
C MET A 15 -9.21 6.59 -56.28
N ALA A 16 -9.00 7.28 -57.41
CA ALA A 16 -10.08 7.67 -58.31
C ALA A 16 -10.69 6.48 -59.07
N ALA A 17 -9.87 5.49 -59.45
CA ALA A 17 -10.29 4.33 -60.24
C ALA A 17 -11.20 3.33 -59.49
N MET A 18 -11.23 3.37 -58.16
CA MET A 18 -12.01 2.43 -57.33
C MET A 18 -13.46 2.88 -57.02
N ASN A 19 -13.87 4.09 -57.42
CA ASN A 19 -15.20 4.65 -57.11
C ASN A 19 -16.16 4.65 -58.33
N ALA A 20 -16.11 3.61 -59.17
CA ALA A 20 -17.03 3.43 -60.30
C ALA A 20 -17.89 2.16 -60.12
N SER A 21 -19.20 2.32 -60.02
CA SER A 21 -20.16 1.21 -59.88
C SER A 21 -20.81 0.84 -61.24
N PRO A 22 -20.72 -0.44 -61.66
CA PRO A 22 -21.54 -1.00 -62.74
C PRO A 22 -22.61 -1.97 -62.13
N PRO A 23 -23.52 -2.62 -62.90
CA PRO A 23 -24.92 -2.18 -62.89
C PRO A 23 -25.93 -3.25 -62.44
N PHE A 24 -27.20 -2.85 -62.28
CA PHE A 24 -28.32 -3.75 -62.06
C PHE A 24 -28.75 -4.48 -63.35
N SER A 25 -28.88 -5.81 -63.28
CA SER A 25 -29.71 -6.67 -64.15
C SER A 25 -30.08 -7.96 -63.41
N PRO A 26 -31.32 -8.50 -63.49
CA PRO A 26 -31.74 -9.66 -62.69
C PRO A 26 -32.00 -10.94 -63.52
N THR A 27 -31.26 -12.03 -63.24
CA THR A 27 -31.65 -13.39 -63.68
C THR A 27 -31.08 -14.49 -62.78
N GLN A 28 -31.98 -15.37 -62.33
CA GLN A 28 -31.84 -16.79 -61.96
C GLN A 28 -30.67 -17.29 -61.07
N VAL A 29 -31.07 -17.91 -59.94
CA VAL A 29 -30.69 -19.27 -59.43
C VAL A 29 -29.70 -20.07 -60.33
N ASP A 30 -28.70 -20.80 -59.80
CA ASP A 30 -28.76 -21.72 -58.66
C ASP A 30 -27.48 -21.79 -57.77
N ASP A 31 -27.70 -22.29 -56.54
CA ASP A 31 -26.84 -23.03 -55.60
C ASP A 31 -25.37 -22.68 -55.20
N ASP A 32 -25.06 -23.21 -54.01
CA ASP A 32 -23.75 -23.55 -53.41
C ASP A 32 -22.78 -22.47 -52.85
N ALA A 33 -22.21 -22.83 -51.68
CA ALA A 33 -21.02 -22.37 -50.93
C ALA A 33 -20.58 -20.88 -50.84
N SER A 34 -21.23 -19.95 -51.53
CA SER A 34 -20.69 -18.61 -51.86
C SER A 34 -21.03 -17.48 -50.87
N SER A 35 -21.86 -17.74 -49.86
CA SER A 35 -22.29 -16.72 -48.88
C SER A 35 -21.09 -16.07 -48.15
N GLU A 36 -20.89 -14.76 -48.37
CA GLU A 36 -19.80 -13.96 -47.76
C GLU A 36 -20.00 -13.67 -46.25
N CYS A 37 -20.91 -14.40 -45.60
CA CYS A 37 -21.53 -14.01 -44.34
C CYS A 37 -21.39 -15.09 -43.26
N SER A 38 -20.49 -14.88 -42.28
CA SER A 38 -20.44 -15.68 -41.05
C SER A 38 -21.06 -14.88 -39.89
N TYR A 39 -22.16 -15.40 -39.32
CA TYR A 39 -23.03 -14.63 -38.42
C TYR A 39 -23.41 -15.38 -37.14
N TYR A 40 -22.74 -15.07 -36.04
CA TYR A 40 -23.33 -15.19 -34.69
C TYR A 40 -23.27 -13.83 -33.98
N SER A 41 -24.39 -13.13 -34.02
CA SER A 41 -24.58 -11.87 -33.28
C SER A 41 -25.39 -12.11 -32.02
N LEU A 42 -24.98 -11.49 -30.91
CA LEU A 42 -25.77 -11.48 -29.69
C LEU A 42 -27.04 -10.60 -29.87
N PRO A 43 -28.17 -10.93 -29.19
CA PRO A 43 -29.37 -10.12 -29.24
C PRO A 43 -29.12 -8.67 -28.76
N GLY A 44 -29.58 -7.68 -29.53
CA GLY A 44 -29.42 -6.25 -29.21
C GLY A 44 -28.32 -5.50 -29.96
N LEU A 45 -27.61 -6.13 -30.91
CA LEU A 45 -26.67 -5.45 -31.80
C LEU A 45 -27.38 -4.75 -32.98
N GLU A 46 -27.05 -3.48 -33.22
CA GLU A 46 -27.56 -2.65 -34.32
C GLU A 46 -26.90 -3.00 -35.67
N ASN A 47 -27.67 -2.96 -36.78
CA ASN A 47 -27.22 -3.44 -38.10
C ASN A 47 -26.30 -2.46 -38.86
N ASP A 48 -25.99 -1.30 -38.29
CA ASP A 48 -25.22 -0.23 -38.91
C ASP A 48 -23.70 -0.30 -38.61
N ARG A 49 -23.32 -1.00 -37.54
CA ARG A 49 -21.94 -1.06 -37.00
C ARG A 49 -20.93 -1.60 -38.02
N TRP A 50 -19.82 -0.88 -38.20
CA TRP A 50 -18.78 -1.17 -39.21
C TRP A 50 -18.26 -2.61 -39.18
N TYR A 51 -18.13 -3.21 -37.99
CA TYR A 51 -17.58 -4.56 -37.83
C TYR A 51 -18.50 -5.68 -38.34
N ARG A 52 -19.78 -5.40 -38.60
CA ARG A 52 -20.68 -6.35 -39.28
C ARG A 52 -20.53 -6.36 -40.80
N LYS A 53 -19.66 -5.49 -41.35
CA LYS A 53 -19.35 -5.39 -42.79
C LYS A 53 -17.94 -5.92 -43.12
N ILE A 54 -17.37 -6.76 -42.26
CA ILE A 54 -16.10 -7.44 -42.49
C ILE A 54 -16.36 -8.65 -43.41
N PRO A 55 -15.75 -8.74 -44.60
CA PRO A 55 -15.98 -9.87 -45.50
C PRO A 55 -15.53 -11.21 -44.89
N ALA A 56 -16.28 -12.28 -45.11
CA ALA A 56 -15.88 -13.62 -44.64
C ALA A 56 -14.51 -14.06 -45.20
N SER A 57 -14.10 -13.57 -46.36
CA SER A 57 -12.75 -13.79 -46.93
C SER A 57 -11.63 -13.25 -46.02
N GLN A 58 -11.81 -12.07 -45.40
CA GLN A 58 -10.85 -11.51 -44.44
C GLN A 58 -10.83 -12.28 -43.12
N LEU A 59 -11.99 -12.79 -42.68
CA LEU A 59 -12.10 -13.63 -41.49
C LEU A 59 -11.44 -15.01 -41.71
N ARG A 60 -11.67 -15.65 -42.87
CA ARG A 60 -10.98 -16.88 -43.33
C ARG A 60 -9.46 -16.69 -43.35
N GLN A 61 -8.99 -15.58 -43.93
CA GLN A 61 -7.56 -15.26 -44.04
C GLN A 61 -6.88 -15.06 -42.67
N GLN A 62 -7.58 -14.49 -41.69
CA GLN A 62 -7.01 -14.31 -40.36
C GLN A 62 -7.08 -15.58 -39.52
N ALA A 63 -8.15 -16.37 -39.63
CA ALA A 63 -8.30 -17.66 -38.95
C ALA A 63 -7.14 -18.63 -39.29
N SER A 64 -6.75 -18.71 -40.56
CA SER A 64 -5.63 -19.56 -41.01
C SER A 64 -4.23 -19.03 -40.64
N GLN A 65 -4.13 -17.81 -40.09
CA GLN A 65 -2.86 -17.19 -39.63
C GLN A 65 -2.73 -17.16 -38.10
N VAL A 66 -3.64 -17.82 -37.38
CA VAL A 66 -3.62 -17.89 -35.92
C VAL A 66 -2.48 -18.80 -35.44
N PRO A 67 -1.57 -18.33 -34.56
CA PRO A 67 -0.50 -19.16 -34.01
C PRO A 67 -1.04 -20.22 -33.04
N SER A 68 -0.53 -21.44 -33.16
CA SER A 68 -0.99 -22.61 -32.40
C SER A 68 -0.74 -22.53 -30.89
N HIS A 69 0.33 -21.85 -30.46
CA HIS A 69 0.62 -21.51 -29.06
C HIS A 69 1.18 -20.09 -28.96
N THR A 70 0.69 -19.29 -28.01
CA THR A 70 1.28 -17.99 -27.64
C THR A 70 1.21 -17.78 -26.13
N GLY A 71 2.34 -17.44 -25.50
CA GLY A 71 2.43 -17.13 -24.07
C GLY A 71 1.88 -15.74 -23.74
N THR A 72 0.65 -15.45 -24.16
CA THR A 72 0.01 -14.13 -24.05
C THR A 72 -1.40 -14.23 -23.48
N LEU A 73 -2.15 -13.12 -23.44
CA LEU A 73 -3.51 -13.07 -22.87
C LEU A 73 -4.57 -13.90 -23.64
N TYR A 74 -4.18 -14.43 -24.79
CA TYR A 74 -4.94 -15.25 -25.74
C TYR A 74 -4.01 -16.33 -26.35
N PRO A 75 -4.53 -17.48 -26.83
CA PRO A 75 -5.94 -17.91 -26.84
C PRO A 75 -6.57 -18.05 -25.47
N ARG A 76 -7.91 -18.14 -25.44
CA ARG A 76 -8.69 -18.54 -24.26
C ARG A 76 -9.67 -19.62 -24.64
N GLN A 77 -10.07 -20.47 -23.69
CA GLN A 77 -11.17 -21.41 -23.92
C GLN A 77 -12.49 -20.62 -24.05
N PHE A 78 -13.22 -20.84 -25.14
CA PHE A 78 -14.51 -20.21 -25.37
C PHE A 78 -15.62 -21.06 -24.73
N TYR A 79 -16.36 -20.46 -23.79
CA TYR A 79 -17.54 -21.07 -23.19
C TYR A 79 -18.80 -20.49 -23.83
N ASN A 80 -19.46 -21.27 -24.68
CA ASN A 80 -20.69 -20.91 -25.40
C ASN A 80 -21.92 -20.83 -24.46
N LYS A 81 -21.90 -19.90 -23.50
CA LYS A 81 -22.96 -19.71 -22.48
C LYS A 81 -24.30 -19.30 -23.09
N GLU A 82 -24.26 -18.65 -24.24
CA GLU A 82 -25.43 -18.13 -24.97
C GLU A 82 -26.02 -19.16 -25.94
N LYS A 83 -25.47 -20.38 -25.99
CA LYS A 83 -25.92 -21.50 -26.85
C LYS A 83 -26.04 -21.13 -28.32
N LEU A 84 -25.08 -20.36 -28.83
CA LEU A 84 -24.95 -20.06 -30.26
C LEU A 84 -24.82 -21.37 -31.04
N GLY A 85 -25.55 -21.51 -32.15
CA GLY A 85 -25.57 -22.71 -32.98
C GLY A 85 -24.34 -22.84 -33.88
N LEU A 86 -23.15 -22.81 -33.28
CA LEU A 86 -21.84 -22.82 -33.94
C LEU A 86 -21.67 -24.06 -34.83
N VAL A 87 -20.96 -23.90 -35.95
CA VAL A 87 -20.68 -25.00 -36.91
C VAL A 87 -19.73 -26.03 -36.30
N SER A 88 -18.87 -25.61 -35.35
CA SER A 88 -17.82 -26.44 -34.77
C SER A 88 -18.20 -27.06 -33.41
N ASN A 89 -18.25 -28.39 -33.34
CA ASN A 89 -18.43 -29.15 -32.09
C ASN A 89 -17.07 -29.61 -31.53
N GLY A 90 -16.70 -29.22 -30.31
CA GLY A 90 -15.47 -29.65 -29.65
C GLY A 90 -14.98 -28.71 -28.54
N SER A 91 -13.67 -28.76 -28.26
CA SER A 91 -13.02 -27.79 -27.38
C SER A 91 -12.71 -26.51 -28.16
N LEU A 92 -13.48 -25.45 -27.89
CA LEU A 92 -13.43 -24.20 -28.62
C LEU A 92 -12.45 -23.21 -27.99
N THR A 93 -11.69 -22.49 -28.82
CA THR A 93 -10.81 -21.40 -28.40
C THR A 93 -11.20 -20.09 -29.07
N GLU A 94 -11.25 -19.00 -28.28
CA GLU A 94 -11.45 -17.64 -28.81
C GLU A 94 -10.12 -16.94 -29.09
N TYR A 95 -10.11 -16.15 -30.17
CA TYR A 95 -9.04 -15.26 -30.58
C TYR A 95 -9.63 -13.88 -30.98
N PRO A 96 -8.99 -12.75 -30.67
CA PRO A 96 -9.42 -11.44 -31.15
C PRO A 96 -9.16 -11.29 -32.66
N PHE A 97 -10.14 -10.73 -33.38
CA PHE A 97 -9.91 -10.27 -34.75
C PHE A 97 -9.17 -8.92 -34.76
N CYS A 98 -8.19 -8.79 -35.64
CA CYS A 98 -7.31 -7.64 -35.78
C CYS A 98 -7.38 -7.09 -37.21
N LEU A 99 -8.25 -6.09 -37.42
CA LEU A 99 -8.42 -5.44 -38.73
C LEU A 99 -7.06 -4.94 -39.27
N ASN A 100 -6.72 -5.38 -40.49
CA ASN A 100 -5.54 -4.98 -41.26
C ASN A 100 -4.18 -5.18 -40.55
N LYS A 101 -4.05 -6.17 -39.65
CA LYS A 101 -2.78 -6.53 -38.98
C LYS A 101 -2.58 -8.03 -38.88
N ARG A 102 -1.32 -8.48 -38.89
CA ARG A 102 -0.92 -9.80 -38.37
C ARG A 102 -1.21 -9.88 -36.87
N TYR A 103 -1.32 -11.08 -36.33
CA TYR A 103 -1.66 -11.32 -34.93
C TYR A 103 -0.56 -10.78 -33.99
N ILE A 104 -0.86 -9.66 -33.33
CA ILE A 104 0.01 -8.97 -32.36
C ILE A 104 -0.83 -8.76 -31.09
N SER A 105 -0.25 -9.02 -29.92
CA SER A 105 -0.95 -8.93 -28.64
C SER A 105 -1.54 -7.54 -28.38
N GLY A 106 -2.84 -7.48 -28.09
CA GLY A 106 -3.59 -6.24 -27.94
C GLY A 106 -4.89 -6.42 -27.15
N CYS A 107 -5.56 -5.30 -26.85
CA CYS A 107 -6.87 -5.34 -26.22
C CYS A 107 -7.92 -5.90 -27.21
N PRO A 108 -8.79 -6.84 -26.78
CA PRO A 108 -9.61 -7.60 -27.70
C PRO A 108 -10.91 -6.84 -28.03
N GLY A 109 -10.99 -6.25 -29.24
CA GLY A 109 -12.11 -5.41 -29.71
C GLY A 109 -13.44 -6.16 -29.93
N PRO A 110 -14.37 -5.66 -30.76
CA PRO A 110 -15.75 -6.15 -30.79
C PRO A 110 -15.98 -7.49 -31.54
N VAL A 111 -14.92 -8.12 -32.07
CA VAL A 111 -15.02 -9.32 -32.93
C VAL A 111 -14.10 -10.43 -32.41
N ARG A 112 -14.64 -11.65 -32.30
CA ARG A 112 -13.90 -12.89 -31.97
C ARG A 112 -13.96 -13.86 -33.14
N ILE A 113 -12.83 -14.49 -33.43
CA ILE A 113 -12.77 -15.75 -34.19
C ILE A 113 -12.80 -16.87 -33.16
N ILE A 114 -13.69 -17.84 -33.35
CA ILE A 114 -13.78 -19.06 -32.55
C ILE A 114 -13.25 -20.21 -33.41
N LEU A 115 -12.32 -20.99 -32.87
CA LEU A 115 -11.71 -22.14 -33.56
C LEU A 115 -11.93 -23.42 -32.76
N ASN A 116 -12.13 -24.53 -33.47
CA ASN A 116 -11.94 -25.86 -32.91
C ASN A 116 -10.52 -26.34 -33.26
N LEU A 117 -9.69 -26.56 -32.23
CA LEU A 117 -8.29 -26.99 -32.44
C LEU A 117 -8.16 -28.35 -33.15
N ALA A 118 -9.22 -29.17 -33.17
CA ALA A 118 -9.25 -30.43 -33.92
C ALA A 118 -9.58 -30.26 -35.42
N ASN A 119 -10.12 -29.11 -35.84
CA ASN A 119 -10.36 -28.79 -37.25
C ASN A 119 -10.22 -27.27 -37.50
N PRO A 120 -9.00 -26.76 -37.74
CA PRO A 120 -8.76 -25.33 -37.96
C PRO A 120 -9.43 -24.72 -39.21
N ALA A 121 -9.96 -25.55 -40.13
CA ALA A 121 -10.75 -25.06 -41.26
C ALA A 121 -12.19 -24.72 -40.88
N ALA A 122 -12.70 -25.27 -39.78
CA ALA A 122 -13.97 -24.91 -39.18
C ALA A 122 -13.76 -23.79 -38.15
N PHE A 123 -14.13 -22.56 -38.53
CA PHE A 123 -14.08 -21.37 -37.68
C PHE A 123 -15.45 -20.69 -37.66
N ASP A 124 -15.83 -20.21 -36.49
CA ASP A 124 -17.04 -19.42 -36.26
C ASP A 124 -16.66 -17.97 -35.88
N VAL A 125 -17.58 -17.01 -36.02
CA VAL A 125 -17.31 -15.60 -35.71
C VAL A 125 -18.39 -15.02 -34.82
N VAL A 126 -17.98 -14.48 -33.66
CA VAL A 126 -18.86 -13.96 -32.61
C VAL A 126 -18.62 -12.46 -32.41
N TYR A 127 -19.71 -11.69 -32.42
CA TYR A 127 -19.68 -10.25 -32.23
C TYR A 127 -20.09 -9.88 -30.81
N HIS A 128 -19.19 -9.24 -30.06
CA HIS A 128 -19.48 -8.66 -28.76
C HIS A 128 -19.44 -7.13 -28.86
N PRO A 129 -20.41 -6.38 -28.31
CA PRO A 129 -20.25 -4.93 -28.19
C PRO A 129 -19.06 -4.62 -27.27
N ASP A 130 -18.23 -3.64 -27.66
CA ASP A 130 -17.15 -3.15 -26.80
C ASP A 130 -17.74 -2.67 -25.46
N LYS A 131 -17.13 -3.08 -24.33
CA LYS A 131 -17.46 -2.52 -23.01
C LYS A 131 -16.88 -1.11 -22.86
N LEU A 132 -17.48 -0.17 -23.58
CA LEU A 132 -17.31 1.26 -23.37
C LEU A 132 -18.39 1.79 -22.43
N GLU A 133 -17.90 2.35 -21.33
CA GLU A 133 -18.60 3.25 -20.39
C GLU A 133 -19.67 2.63 -19.45
N GLN A 134 -19.71 3.24 -18.26
CA GLN A 134 -20.69 3.19 -17.17
C GLN A 134 -21.52 1.90 -16.92
N ASP A 135 -21.27 1.30 -15.74
CA ASP A 135 -22.37 0.86 -14.86
C ASP A 135 -23.19 2.10 -14.47
N ASP A 136 -24.04 2.60 -15.38
CA ASP A 136 -24.94 3.71 -15.07
C ASP A 136 -26.12 3.16 -14.26
N MET A 137 -25.99 3.28 -12.94
CA MET A 137 -27.00 2.90 -11.95
C MET A 137 -28.29 3.67 -12.21
N THR A 138 -29.17 3.10 -13.03
CA THR A 138 -30.53 3.59 -13.22
C THR A 138 -31.21 3.70 -11.84
N PRO A 139 -31.57 4.91 -11.38
CA PRO A 139 -32.05 5.07 -10.03
C PRO A 139 -33.42 4.43 -9.92
N ARG A 140 -33.53 3.38 -9.09
CA ARG A 140 -34.82 2.81 -8.65
C ARG A 140 -35.64 3.92 -7.96
N ARG A 141 -36.47 4.63 -8.72
CA ARG A 141 -37.45 5.57 -8.18
C ARG A 141 -38.40 4.79 -7.26
N SER A 142 -38.30 5.05 -5.96
CA SER A 142 -39.25 4.52 -4.99
C SER A 142 -40.63 5.10 -5.25
N THR A 143 -41.63 4.25 -5.45
CA THR A 143 -43.02 4.62 -5.71
C THR A 143 -43.74 5.01 -4.42
N ARG A 144 -43.39 6.18 -3.87
CA ARG A 144 -44.17 6.87 -2.82
C ARG A 144 -44.27 8.38 -3.08
N ILE A 145 -45.26 8.74 -3.89
CA ILE A 145 -46.20 9.88 -3.80
C ILE A 145 -47.05 9.80 -5.07
N ALA A 146 -48.35 9.49 -4.93
CA ALA A 146 -49.27 9.22 -6.04
C ALA A 146 -50.70 9.68 -5.71
N THR A 147 -50.82 10.97 -5.37
CA THR A 147 -52.03 11.79 -5.20
C THR A 147 -51.49 13.23 -5.16
N ILE A 148 -52.04 14.23 -5.85
CA ILE A 148 -53.45 14.56 -6.14
C ILE A 148 -53.69 14.75 -7.68
N THR A 149 -54.96 14.90 -8.05
CA THR A 149 -55.61 14.76 -9.37
C THR A 149 -55.43 15.89 -10.40
N SER A 150 -55.83 15.57 -11.65
CA SER A 150 -56.33 16.45 -12.73
C SER A 150 -55.33 17.18 -13.66
N ALA A 151 -55.83 17.52 -14.86
CA ALA A 151 -55.14 17.90 -16.11
C ALA A 151 -56.11 18.80 -16.94
N PRO A 152 -55.92 19.16 -18.24
CA PRO A 152 -54.82 18.87 -19.18
C PRO A 152 -54.36 20.13 -20.02
N GLU A 153 -53.77 19.88 -21.21
CA GLU A 153 -53.61 20.80 -22.37
C GLU A 153 -52.57 21.94 -22.29
N SER A 154 -51.89 22.35 -23.39
CA SER A 154 -51.84 21.84 -24.79
C SER A 154 -50.46 22.07 -25.47
N ALA A 155 -50.22 21.35 -26.59
CA ALA A 155 -49.39 21.64 -27.78
C ALA A 155 -48.04 22.42 -27.73
N ALA A 156 -47.07 22.28 -28.66
CA ALA A 156 -46.64 21.25 -29.62
C ALA A 156 -45.40 21.81 -30.41
N VAL A 157 -44.60 20.96 -31.08
CA VAL A 157 -43.76 21.28 -32.29
C VAL A 157 -42.59 22.31 -32.10
N GLU A 158 -41.31 21.91 -32.12
CA GLU A 158 -40.42 21.71 -33.31
C GLU A 158 -39.86 23.02 -33.95
N VAL A 159 -38.68 23.14 -34.61
CA VAL A 159 -37.45 22.30 -34.71
C VAL A 159 -36.24 23.12 -35.29
N ARG A 160 -34.99 22.68 -35.02
CA ARG A 160 -33.69 22.92 -35.77
C ARG A 160 -33.07 24.33 -36.06
N VAL A 161 -31.80 24.45 -35.61
CA VAL A 161 -30.55 24.72 -36.42
C VAL A 161 -30.14 26.14 -36.91
N LEU A 162 -28.96 26.56 -36.41
CA LEU A 162 -27.84 27.33 -37.01
C LEU A 162 -28.06 28.33 -38.17
N ARG A 163 -27.48 29.54 -38.02
CA ARG A 163 -26.49 30.11 -38.97
C ARG A 163 -25.60 31.20 -38.33
N LYS A 164 -24.43 31.46 -38.93
CA LYS A 164 -23.45 32.51 -38.56
C LYS A 164 -23.23 33.48 -39.75
N ARG A 165 -23.16 34.79 -39.51
CA ARG A 165 -22.38 35.84 -40.23
C ARG A 165 -22.71 37.24 -39.63
N LYS A 166 -21.99 38.35 -39.89
CA LYS A 166 -20.58 38.74 -39.53
C LYS A 166 -20.33 40.21 -39.97
N ILE A 167 -20.01 41.15 -39.06
CA ILE A 167 -19.50 42.55 -39.32
C ILE A 167 -20.53 43.50 -40.00
N SER A 168 -20.54 44.85 -39.92
CA SER A 168 -19.70 45.96 -39.39
C SER A 168 -20.51 46.86 -38.40
N SER A 169 -20.00 47.74 -37.52
CA SER A 169 -19.26 49.03 -37.66
C SER A 169 -19.83 50.03 -38.71
N GLU A 170 -19.93 51.35 -38.50
CA GLU A 170 -19.78 52.29 -37.33
C GLU A 170 -20.59 53.59 -37.67
N THR A 171 -20.89 54.63 -36.85
CA THR A 171 -20.63 54.98 -35.42
C THR A 171 -21.97 55.43 -34.75
N GLU A 172 -22.30 56.56 -34.07
CA GLU A 172 -21.62 57.79 -33.56
C GLU A 172 -22.34 58.38 -32.28
N ALA A 173 -22.36 59.71 -32.06
CA ALA A 173 -22.91 60.42 -30.87
C ALA A 173 -24.11 61.37 -31.24
N THR A 174 -24.93 61.99 -30.35
CA THR A 174 -24.72 62.57 -29.00
C THR A 174 -25.96 62.56 -28.07
N GLU A 175 -25.76 63.04 -26.85
CA GLU A 175 -26.62 63.23 -25.65
C GLU A 175 -28.14 63.52 -25.78
N SER A 176 -28.91 63.03 -24.78
CA SER A 176 -29.74 63.90 -23.91
C SER A 176 -30.24 63.17 -22.65
N ALA A 177 -30.79 63.90 -21.67
CA ALA A 177 -30.69 63.53 -20.25
C ALA A 177 -31.99 63.08 -19.54
N LYS A 178 -31.80 62.26 -18.49
CA LYS A 178 -32.68 62.08 -17.29
C LYS A 178 -34.09 61.51 -17.48
N ARG A 179 -34.32 60.34 -16.86
CA ARG A 179 -35.26 60.22 -15.71
C ARG A 179 -34.98 59.00 -14.82
N LYS A 180 -34.80 59.24 -13.52
CA LYS A 180 -34.61 58.18 -12.50
C LYS A 180 -35.95 57.53 -12.13
N LYS A 181 -36.02 56.20 -12.08
CA LYS A 181 -36.98 55.46 -11.23
C LYS A 181 -36.20 54.48 -10.34
N LYS A 182 -36.46 54.50 -9.03
CA LYS A 182 -35.83 53.59 -8.06
C LYS A 182 -36.40 52.19 -8.26
N ALA A 183 -35.58 51.23 -8.69
CA ALA A 183 -35.90 49.81 -8.49
C ALA A 183 -35.75 49.49 -6.99
N ARG A 184 -36.71 48.75 -6.43
CA ARG A 184 -36.62 48.29 -5.02
C ARG A 184 -35.49 47.28 -4.89
N VAL A 185 -34.64 47.45 -3.89
CA VAL A 185 -33.81 46.36 -3.36
C VAL A 185 -34.77 45.28 -2.85
N PRO A 186 -34.65 44.01 -3.28
CA PRO A 186 -35.36 42.91 -2.63
C PRO A 186 -34.76 42.74 -1.23
N ASN A 187 -35.53 43.13 -0.20
CA ASN A 187 -35.18 42.80 1.18
C ASN A 187 -35.25 41.28 1.34
N ILE A 188 -34.12 40.60 1.17
CA ILE A 188 -33.92 39.25 1.68
C ILE A 188 -33.85 39.39 3.20
N HIS A 189 -35.01 39.50 3.84
CA HIS A 189 -35.14 39.11 5.22
C HIS A 189 -34.64 37.68 5.33
N LEU A 190 -33.50 37.46 5.98
CA LEU A 190 -33.22 36.18 6.61
C LEU A 190 -34.35 35.99 7.62
N ARG A 191 -35.41 35.29 7.20
CA ARG A 191 -36.40 34.73 8.11
C ARG A 191 -35.64 33.74 8.96
N ARG A 192 -35.14 34.21 10.10
CA ARG A 192 -34.46 33.44 11.13
C ARG A 192 -35.49 32.49 11.73
N GLN A 193 -35.81 31.44 10.97
CA GLN A 193 -36.50 30.28 11.48
C GLN A 193 -35.68 29.85 12.70
N GLN A 194 -36.28 29.98 13.87
CA GLN A 194 -35.80 29.23 15.02
C GLN A 194 -35.89 27.78 14.56
N ALA A 195 -34.74 27.11 14.47
CA ALA A 195 -34.72 25.68 14.28
C ALA A 195 -35.59 25.06 15.40
N PRO A 196 -36.37 24.00 15.12
CA PRO A 196 -36.93 23.19 16.19
C PRO A 196 -35.81 22.88 17.18
N SER A 197 -36.07 23.04 18.48
CA SER A 197 -35.11 22.66 19.51
C SER A 197 -34.75 21.21 19.30
N THR A 198 -33.57 20.96 18.74
CA THR A 198 -33.06 19.62 18.52
C THR A 198 -33.01 18.93 19.87
N SER A 199 -33.78 17.86 20.05
CA SER A 199 -33.58 16.94 21.16
C SER A 199 -32.09 16.64 21.23
N GLU A 200 -31.47 16.86 22.38
CA GLU A 200 -30.04 16.65 22.52
C GLU A 200 -29.73 15.18 22.22
N ASP A 201 -29.12 14.96 21.05
CA ASP A 201 -28.61 13.66 20.62
C ASP A 201 -27.71 13.11 21.73
N ALA A 202 -27.80 11.81 22.01
CA ALA A 202 -27.11 11.19 23.13
C ALA A 202 -25.58 11.41 23.08
N LEU A 203 -25.02 11.53 21.86
CA LEU A 203 -23.63 11.96 21.69
C LEU A 203 -23.40 13.41 22.13
N SER A 204 -24.32 14.33 21.79
CA SER A 204 -24.19 15.78 22.01
C SER A 204 -24.13 16.20 23.49
N VAL A 205 -24.74 15.41 24.39
CA VAL A 205 -24.70 15.60 25.84
C VAL A 205 -23.29 15.40 26.42
N LEU A 206 -22.43 14.63 25.74
CA LEU A 206 -21.08 14.33 26.20
C LEU A 206 -20.12 15.55 26.06
N PRO A 207 -19.10 15.65 26.94
CA PRO A 207 -17.97 16.57 26.76
C PRO A 207 -17.27 16.39 25.41
N ALA A 208 -16.68 17.47 24.88
CA ALA A 208 -16.05 17.46 23.56
C ALA A 208 -14.85 16.50 23.48
N GLU A 209 -14.19 16.25 24.61
CA GLU A 209 -13.07 15.35 24.80
C GLU A 209 -13.50 13.90 24.61
N ILE A 210 -14.65 13.52 25.20
CA ILE A 210 -15.25 12.19 25.05
C ILE A 210 -15.78 12.02 23.63
N GLN A 211 -16.40 13.05 23.04
CA GLN A 211 -16.82 13.04 21.64
C GLN A 211 -15.65 12.81 20.69
N LEU A 212 -14.53 13.54 20.85
CA LEU A 212 -13.32 13.35 20.04
C LEU A 212 -12.71 11.95 20.24
N ASN A 213 -12.73 11.43 21.47
CA ASN A 213 -12.23 10.08 21.74
C ASN A 213 -13.09 9.01 21.03
N ILE A 214 -14.43 9.14 21.05
CA ILE A 214 -15.34 8.26 20.28
C ILE A 214 -15.04 8.37 18.78
N LEU A 215 -14.97 9.59 18.22
CA LEU A 215 -14.73 9.80 16.79
C LEU A 215 -13.35 9.30 16.34
N HIS A 216 -12.34 9.32 17.21
CA HIS A 216 -11.01 8.77 16.94
C HIS A 216 -10.98 7.24 16.78
N HIS A 217 -12.05 6.53 17.16
CA HIS A 217 -12.20 5.07 16.99
C HIS A 217 -13.17 4.70 15.86
N ILE A 218 -13.53 5.64 14.97
CA ILE A 218 -14.40 5.39 13.80
C ILE A 218 -13.55 5.44 12.52
N ASP A 219 -13.24 4.28 11.95
CA ASP A 219 -12.46 4.20 10.70
C ASP A 219 -13.25 4.65 9.46
N ASP A 220 -14.60 4.63 9.50
CA ASP A 220 -15.42 5.07 8.37
C ASP A 220 -15.45 6.59 8.21
N SER A 221 -14.51 7.08 7.41
CA SER A 221 -14.45 8.47 6.95
C SER A 221 -15.73 8.93 6.22
N SER A 222 -16.52 8.03 5.63
CA SER A 222 -17.81 8.36 5.00
C SER A 222 -18.86 8.71 6.05
N ALA A 223 -19.02 7.87 7.09
CA ALA A 223 -19.84 8.17 8.25
C ALA A 223 -19.41 9.47 8.94
N MET A 224 -18.11 9.71 9.13
CA MET A 224 -17.61 10.97 9.71
C MET A 224 -17.95 12.22 8.85
N ILE A 225 -17.86 12.13 7.52
CA ILE A 225 -18.27 13.22 6.62
C ILE A 225 -19.79 13.44 6.69
N ASN A 226 -20.60 12.37 6.73
CA ASN A 226 -22.04 12.48 6.87
C ASN A 226 -22.45 13.10 8.22
N LEU A 227 -21.79 12.72 9.31
CA LEU A 227 -21.97 13.31 10.64
C LEU A 227 -21.59 14.81 10.64
N ALA A 228 -20.50 15.19 9.98
CA ALA A 228 -20.10 16.60 9.82
C ALA A 228 -21.15 17.46 9.09
N CYS A 229 -21.99 16.87 8.24
CA CYS A 229 -23.07 17.57 7.56
C CYS A 229 -24.32 17.83 8.44
N THR A 230 -24.39 17.28 9.66
CA THR A 230 -25.60 17.38 10.52
C THR A 230 -25.64 18.64 11.40
N SER A 231 -24.50 19.12 11.90
CA SER A 231 -24.43 20.32 12.75
C SER A 231 -23.06 20.99 12.70
N GLN A 232 -22.98 22.29 13.02
CA GLN A 232 -21.69 23.01 13.08
C GLN A 232 -20.77 22.47 14.20
N ARG A 233 -21.33 21.93 15.29
CA ARG A 233 -20.56 21.26 16.36
C ARG A 233 -19.89 20.00 15.80
N TYR A 234 -20.68 19.12 15.19
CA TYR A 234 -20.17 17.89 14.60
C TYR A 234 -19.26 18.12 13.39
N TYR A 235 -19.49 19.18 12.60
CA TYR A 235 -18.55 19.63 11.58
C TYR A 235 -17.17 19.92 12.16
N ASN A 236 -17.09 20.76 13.20
CA ASN A 236 -15.81 21.15 13.81
C ASN A 236 -15.08 19.92 14.39
N LEU A 237 -15.80 19.00 15.04
CA LEU A 237 -15.23 17.79 15.65
C LEU A 237 -14.79 16.78 14.58
N ALA A 238 -15.70 16.31 13.73
CA ALA A 238 -15.40 15.27 12.75
C ALA A 238 -14.41 15.71 11.66
N MET A 239 -14.44 16.98 11.22
CA MET A 239 -13.42 17.48 10.28
C MET A 239 -12.03 17.61 10.90
N SER A 240 -11.92 17.75 12.22
CA SER A 240 -10.61 17.72 12.88
C SER A 240 -9.97 16.33 12.86
N VAL A 241 -10.79 15.26 12.91
CA VAL A 241 -10.36 13.86 12.77
C VAL A 241 -10.10 13.49 11.30
N VAL A 242 -11.04 13.78 10.39
CA VAL A 242 -10.94 13.45 8.95
C VAL A 242 -9.74 14.13 8.27
N HIS A 243 -9.34 15.33 8.71
CA HIS A 243 -8.16 16.03 8.21
C HIS A 243 -6.89 15.81 9.05
N ASN A 244 -6.90 14.93 10.06
CA ASN A 244 -5.74 14.75 10.94
C ASN A 244 -4.51 14.15 10.21
N HIS A 245 -4.73 13.32 9.19
CA HIS A 245 -3.68 12.64 8.43
C HIS A 245 -3.77 12.91 6.92
N ILE A 246 -2.63 13.21 6.30
CA ILE A 246 -2.47 13.28 4.84
C ILE A 246 -1.53 12.17 4.37
N ALA A 247 -2.07 11.11 3.77
CA ALA A 247 -1.31 10.13 3.00
C ALA A 247 -1.32 10.46 1.49
N VAL A 248 -0.17 10.32 0.83
CA VAL A 248 0.02 10.47 -0.62
C VAL A 248 0.97 9.39 -1.14
N ARG A 249 0.55 8.64 -2.17
CA ARG A 249 1.42 7.78 -2.99
C ARG A 249 0.97 7.81 -4.45
N VAL A 250 1.91 7.86 -5.40
CA VAL A 250 1.56 8.01 -6.83
C VAL A 250 2.39 7.11 -7.73
N GLY A 251 1.95 5.86 -7.90
CA GLY A 251 2.62 4.92 -8.82
C GLY A 251 2.35 5.10 -10.32
N PHE A 252 1.28 5.82 -10.75
CA PHE A 252 0.95 6.05 -12.17
C PHE A 252 0.18 7.37 -12.37
N PHE A 253 0.24 7.92 -13.59
CA PHE A 253 -0.49 9.13 -14.01
C PHE A 253 -2.00 9.12 -13.68
N ALA A 254 -2.65 7.95 -13.75
CA ALA A 254 -4.09 7.81 -13.54
C ALA A 254 -4.56 8.28 -12.15
N HIS A 255 -3.66 8.37 -11.17
CA HIS A 255 -4.00 8.72 -9.78
C HIS A 255 -3.95 10.24 -9.52
N MET A 256 -3.42 11.02 -10.47
CA MET A 256 -3.34 12.49 -10.41
C MET A 256 -4.65 13.16 -9.95
N PRO A 257 -5.85 12.80 -10.47
CA PRO A 257 -7.11 13.43 -10.05
C PRO A 257 -7.45 13.22 -8.57
N MET A 258 -7.05 12.10 -7.99
CA MET A 258 -7.42 11.74 -6.62
C MET A 258 -6.46 12.36 -5.60
N ILE A 259 -5.17 12.40 -5.92
CA ILE A 259 -4.15 13.05 -5.07
C ILE A 259 -4.32 14.58 -5.08
N ILE A 260 -4.70 15.17 -6.22
CA ILE A 260 -5.10 16.58 -6.27
C ILE A 260 -6.30 16.83 -5.34
N ARG A 261 -7.34 15.98 -5.37
CA ARG A 261 -8.48 16.09 -4.45
C ARG A 261 -8.11 15.91 -2.97
N ARG A 262 -7.05 15.16 -2.63
CA ARG A 262 -6.57 15.01 -1.24
C ARG A 262 -5.73 16.21 -0.79
N LEU A 263 -4.90 16.79 -1.67
CA LEU A 263 -4.00 17.90 -1.34
C LEU A 263 -4.66 19.28 -1.45
N GLU A 264 -5.45 19.53 -2.49
CA GLU A 264 -6.05 20.83 -2.78
C GLU A 264 -6.90 21.44 -1.64
N PRO A 265 -7.65 20.70 -0.81
CA PRO A 265 -8.37 21.27 0.34
C PRO A 265 -7.49 22.10 1.29
N HIS A 266 -6.21 21.76 1.41
CA HIS A 266 -5.26 22.38 2.33
C HIS A 266 -4.51 23.59 1.75
N LEU A 267 -4.81 24.00 0.51
CA LEU A 267 -4.21 25.15 -0.17
C LEU A 267 -5.06 26.43 -0.07
N SER A 268 -4.42 27.59 0.05
CA SER A 268 -5.08 28.89 -0.11
C SER A 268 -5.55 29.09 -1.56
N ILE A 269 -6.51 29.99 -1.79
CA ILE A 269 -7.06 30.25 -3.13
C ILE A 269 -5.96 30.77 -4.09
N ALA A 270 -5.01 31.55 -3.59
CA ALA A 270 -3.83 32.01 -4.33
C ALA A 270 -2.94 30.84 -4.76
N GLN A 271 -2.63 29.91 -3.85
CA GLN A 271 -1.86 28.71 -4.15
C GLN A 271 -2.59 27.80 -5.16
N LYS A 272 -3.90 27.57 -4.99
CA LYS A 272 -4.72 26.82 -5.97
C LYS A 272 -4.61 27.41 -7.38
N LYS A 273 -4.76 28.74 -7.49
CA LYS A 273 -4.57 29.49 -8.76
C LYS A 273 -3.14 29.35 -9.29
N GLN A 274 -2.12 29.33 -8.43
CA GLN A 274 -0.71 29.17 -8.82
C GLN A 274 -0.41 27.77 -9.35
N VAL A 275 -0.73 26.70 -8.60
CA VAL A 275 -0.40 25.32 -9.03
C VAL A 275 -1.19 24.91 -10.27
N LYS A 276 -2.43 25.39 -10.42
CA LYS A 276 -3.25 25.20 -11.64
C LYS A 276 -2.62 25.79 -12.92
N ARG A 277 -1.70 26.77 -12.81
CA ARG A 277 -0.92 27.27 -13.96
C ARG A 277 0.13 26.25 -14.45
N LYS A 278 0.62 25.35 -13.60
CA LYS A 278 1.57 24.28 -13.99
C LYS A 278 0.90 23.10 -14.72
N GLY A 279 -0.43 23.00 -14.70
CA GLY A 279 -1.17 22.01 -15.49
C GLY A 279 -2.64 21.86 -15.05
N ARG A 280 -3.52 21.55 -16.01
CA ARG A 280 -4.95 21.31 -15.78
C ARG A 280 -5.23 19.81 -15.61
N TYR A 281 -5.97 19.44 -14.57
CA TYR A 281 -6.34 18.06 -14.25
C TYR A 281 -7.79 17.96 -13.76
N LYS A 282 -8.46 16.85 -14.08
CA LYS A 282 -9.77 16.50 -13.50
C LYS A 282 -9.65 16.48 -11.98
N GLY A 283 -10.60 17.10 -11.28
CA GLY A 283 -10.61 17.19 -9.81
C GLY A 283 -10.06 18.51 -9.23
N GLN A 284 -9.39 19.36 -10.03
CA GLN A 284 -9.00 20.70 -9.61
C GLN A 284 -10.21 21.63 -9.42
N GLN A 285 -10.16 22.51 -8.42
CA GLN A 285 -11.18 23.54 -8.21
C GLN A 285 -11.22 24.53 -9.41
N GLU A 286 -12.41 24.79 -9.93
CA GLU A 286 -12.61 25.68 -11.09
C GLU A 286 -13.11 27.08 -10.73
N ARG A 287 -14.01 27.16 -9.76
CA ARG A 287 -14.60 28.41 -9.29
C ARG A 287 -14.10 28.73 -7.89
N PHE A 288 -13.67 29.96 -7.69
CA PHE A 288 -13.22 30.49 -6.40
C PHE A 288 -14.15 31.64 -6.00
N SER A 289 -14.46 31.76 -4.71
CA SER A 289 -15.23 32.91 -4.22
C SER A 289 -14.35 34.16 -4.24
N ASN A 290 -14.91 35.29 -4.67
CA ASN A 290 -14.27 36.60 -4.55
C ASN A 290 -14.50 37.25 -3.17
N LEU A 291 -15.31 36.61 -2.31
CA LEU A 291 -15.64 37.09 -0.95
C LEU A 291 -14.73 36.50 0.14
N LEU A 292 -13.76 35.65 -0.24
CA LEU A 292 -12.80 35.04 0.66
C LEU A 292 -11.41 35.62 0.37
N ASP A 293 -10.63 35.87 1.42
CA ASP A 293 -9.21 36.24 1.27
C ASP A 293 -8.49 35.19 0.40
N PRO A 294 -7.83 35.60 -0.71
CA PRO A 294 -7.07 34.69 -1.54
C PRO A 294 -5.95 33.95 -0.80
N ASN A 295 -5.36 34.56 0.23
CA ASN A 295 -4.14 34.07 0.88
C ASN A 295 -4.39 33.26 2.16
N ALA A 296 -5.58 33.38 2.77
CA ALA A 296 -5.94 32.68 4.01
C ALA A 296 -5.67 31.17 3.94
N VAL A 297 -4.99 30.67 4.98
CA VAL A 297 -4.76 29.23 5.20
C VAL A 297 -6.09 28.55 5.52
N PRO A 298 -6.48 27.46 4.82
CA PRO A 298 -7.70 26.73 5.12
C PRO A 298 -7.67 26.13 6.54
N LYS A 299 -8.76 26.27 7.31
CA LYS A 299 -8.84 25.74 8.69
C LYS A 299 -8.50 24.25 8.80
N CYS A 300 -8.82 23.45 7.78
CA CYS A 300 -8.48 22.03 7.74
C CYS A 300 -6.96 21.75 7.71
N ALA A 301 -6.13 22.65 7.17
CA ALA A 301 -4.67 22.51 7.23
C ALA A 301 -4.14 22.60 8.67
N LEU A 302 -4.82 23.34 9.55
CA LEU A 302 -4.46 23.49 10.97
C LEU A 302 -4.82 22.25 11.82
N HIS A 303 -5.67 21.36 11.30
CA HIS A 303 -6.04 20.09 11.94
C HIS A 303 -5.08 18.93 11.62
N VAL A 304 -4.26 19.07 10.58
CA VAL A 304 -3.26 18.05 10.20
C VAL A 304 -2.23 17.90 11.32
N ARG A 305 -1.88 16.64 11.63
CA ARG A 305 -0.85 16.25 12.61
C ARG A 305 0.14 15.25 12.04
N GLN A 306 -0.30 14.39 11.12
CA GLN A 306 0.53 13.40 10.45
C GLN A 306 0.51 13.64 8.93
N MET A 307 1.67 13.54 8.29
CA MET A 307 1.79 13.52 6.83
C MET A 307 2.70 12.38 6.38
N THR A 308 2.26 11.61 5.41
CA THR A 308 2.98 10.47 4.83
C THR A 308 3.05 10.64 3.32
N ILE A 309 4.27 10.79 2.80
CA ILE A 309 4.56 10.96 1.37
C ILE A 309 5.37 9.73 0.92
N GLY A 310 4.70 8.76 0.32
CA GLY A 310 5.35 7.61 -0.33
C GLY A 310 5.62 7.86 -1.82
N ASP A 311 6.25 6.88 -2.47
CA ASP A 311 6.79 6.96 -3.84
C ASP A 311 5.94 7.77 -4.84
N ILE A 312 6.56 8.73 -5.54
CA ILE A 312 5.90 9.58 -6.54
C ILE A 312 6.52 9.40 -7.93
N ASP A 313 6.09 8.38 -8.66
CA ASP A 313 6.37 8.22 -10.09
C ASP A 313 5.08 8.13 -10.95
N PRO A 314 4.37 9.25 -11.17
CA PRO A 314 3.35 9.35 -12.21
C PRO A 314 3.94 9.42 -13.64
N GLY A 315 5.25 9.19 -13.82
CA GLY A 315 6.02 9.50 -15.02
C GLY A 315 6.57 10.93 -15.05
N LYS A 316 7.71 11.10 -15.73
CA LYS A 316 8.54 12.33 -15.78
C LYS A 316 7.77 13.63 -16.01
N LYS A 317 6.73 13.63 -16.87
CA LYS A 317 5.91 14.82 -17.19
C LYS A 317 5.02 15.30 -16.04
N HIS A 318 4.64 14.40 -15.13
CA HIS A 318 3.62 14.65 -14.12
C HIS A 318 4.20 14.86 -12.71
N ARG A 319 5.35 14.24 -12.39
CA ARG A 319 6.00 14.34 -11.06
C ARG A 319 6.23 15.80 -10.62
N PRO A 320 6.75 16.74 -11.44
CA PRO A 320 6.99 18.13 -11.02
C PRO A 320 5.73 18.90 -10.58
N ILE A 321 4.55 18.43 -10.99
CA ILE A 321 3.27 19.06 -10.66
C ILE A 321 2.79 18.60 -9.28
N ILE A 322 2.94 17.30 -8.95
CA ILE A 322 2.65 16.77 -7.61
C ILE A 322 3.62 17.34 -6.58
N ILE A 323 4.92 17.37 -6.90
CA ILE A 323 5.93 17.99 -6.04
C ILE A 323 5.55 19.45 -5.75
N ARG A 324 5.01 20.21 -6.73
CA ARG A 324 4.51 21.57 -6.44
C ARG A 324 3.24 21.61 -5.57
N TYR A 325 2.34 20.63 -5.65
CA TYR A 325 1.23 20.55 -4.69
C TYR A 325 1.77 20.31 -3.26
N LEU A 326 2.79 19.46 -3.09
CA LEU A 326 3.39 19.18 -1.78
C LEU A 326 4.17 20.38 -1.23
N GLU A 327 4.97 21.06 -2.07
CA GLU A 327 5.65 22.32 -1.72
C GLU A 327 4.69 23.39 -1.18
N GLU A 328 3.51 23.55 -1.77
CA GLU A 328 2.54 24.56 -1.32
C GLU A 328 1.68 24.08 -0.13
N VAL A 329 1.39 22.78 -0.01
CA VAL A 329 0.67 22.24 1.15
C VAL A 329 1.52 22.33 2.42
N LEU A 330 2.79 21.92 2.38
CA LEU A 330 3.65 21.87 3.58
C LEU A 330 3.76 23.21 4.31
N LYS A 331 3.81 24.34 3.58
CA LYS A 331 3.83 25.70 4.14
C LYS A 331 2.61 26.04 5.01
N ASN A 332 1.48 25.37 4.79
CA ASN A 332 0.23 25.58 5.51
C ASN A 332 0.05 24.63 6.70
N LEU A 333 0.88 23.59 6.83
CA LEU A 333 0.75 22.56 7.86
C LEU A 333 1.50 22.94 9.14
N THR A 334 1.28 24.17 9.65
CA THR A 334 2.05 24.74 10.79
C THR A 334 2.05 23.87 12.05
N ASN A 335 1.02 23.04 12.21
CA ASN A 335 0.79 22.19 13.37
C ASN A 335 1.20 20.72 13.14
N LEU A 336 1.98 20.42 12.08
CA LEU A 336 2.42 19.07 11.76
C LEU A 336 3.37 18.53 12.85
N GLU A 337 3.07 17.36 13.40
CA GLU A 337 3.84 16.72 14.48
C GLU A 337 4.67 15.52 13.97
N VAL A 338 4.18 14.83 12.94
CA VAL A 338 4.85 13.66 12.32
C VAL A 338 4.92 13.81 10.81
N LEU A 339 6.12 13.76 10.26
CA LEU A 339 6.37 13.67 8.82
C LEU A 339 7.15 12.41 8.47
N ASP A 340 6.64 11.64 7.51
CA ASP A 340 7.35 10.55 6.85
C ASP A 340 7.35 10.80 5.34
N THR A 341 8.53 10.91 4.72
CA THR A 341 8.63 11.21 3.29
C THR A 341 9.75 10.46 2.57
N THR A 342 9.41 9.91 1.39
CA THR A 342 10.35 9.39 0.37
C THR A 342 10.80 10.48 -0.62
N GLU A 343 10.40 11.72 -0.40
CA GLU A 343 10.53 12.84 -1.34
C GLU A 343 11.00 14.10 -0.60
N LEU A 344 12.02 14.77 -1.16
CA LEU A 344 12.54 16.04 -0.64
C LEU A 344 12.93 16.96 -1.80
N ASN A 345 12.88 18.26 -1.57
CA ASN A 345 13.58 19.28 -2.34
C ASN A 345 13.82 20.51 -1.45
N ALA A 346 14.61 21.48 -1.90
CA ALA A 346 14.96 22.65 -1.08
C ALA A 346 13.73 23.47 -0.59
N SER A 347 12.65 23.57 -1.38
CA SER A 347 11.42 24.27 -0.97
C SER A 347 10.64 23.48 0.08
N MET A 348 10.62 22.15 -0.02
CA MET A 348 10.05 21.28 1.01
C MET A 348 10.90 21.34 2.29
N ALA A 349 12.23 21.23 2.18
CA ALA A 349 13.15 21.27 3.33
C ALA A 349 13.04 22.58 4.12
N ASN A 350 13.00 23.74 3.45
CA ASN A 350 12.74 25.03 4.12
C ASN A 350 11.37 25.07 4.80
N SER A 351 10.34 24.46 4.19
CA SER A 351 8.99 24.39 4.79
C SER A 351 8.97 23.48 6.03
N ILE A 352 9.76 22.40 6.02
CA ILE A 352 9.90 21.45 7.14
C ILE A 352 10.69 22.08 8.29
N ALA A 353 11.78 22.79 8.00
CA ALA A 353 12.58 23.51 9.00
C ALA A 353 11.77 24.55 9.80
N ALA A 354 10.72 25.13 9.20
CA ALA A 354 9.82 26.07 9.86
C ALA A 354 8.77 25.43 10.80
N LEU A 355 8.69 24.10 10.87
CA LEU A 355 7.65 23.39 11.64
C LEU A 355 7.98 23.30 13.14
N LYS A 356 7.62 24.36 13.89
CA LYS A 356 7.82 24.47 15.34
C LYS A 356 7.15 23.39 16.21
N HIS A 357 6.29 22.56 15.63
CA HIS A 357 5.57 21.48 16.33
C HIS A 357 6.00 20.08 15.87
N LEU A 358 6.98 19.97 14.97
CA LEU A 358 7.48 18.68 14.48
C LEU A 358 8.18 17.93 15.62
N LYS A 359 7.65 16.75 15.97
CA LYS A 359 8.21 15.85 16.98
C LYS A 359 8.87 14.62 16.35
N ALA A 360 8.45 14.24 15.15
CA ALA A 360 8.98 13.10 14.42
C ALA A 360 9.28 13.41 12.95
N LEU A 361 10.46 13.01 12.50
CA LEU A 361 10.87 13.09 11.10
C LEU A 361 11.40 11.75 10.62
N ARG A 362 10.84 11.27 9.50
CA ARG A 362 11.38 10.15 8.73
C ARG A 362 11.69 10.55 7.30
N LEU A 363 12.93 10.31 6.91
CA LEU A 363 13.44 10.57 5.56
C LEU A 363 13.95 9.26 4.95
N VAL A 364 13.36 8.91 3.80
CA VAL A 364 13.61 7.66 3.10
C VAL A 364 14.16 7.97 1.71
N ASP A 365 15.48 7.90 1.57
CA ASP A 365 16.14 8.01 0.28
C ASP A 365 15.73 6.80 -0.58
N SER A 366 15.15 7.09 -1.74
CA SER A 366 14.53 6.09 -2.63
C SER A 366 15.39 5.86 -3.87
N ARG A 367 15.06 4.83 -4.68
CA ARG A 367 15.92 4.46 -5.84
C ARG A 367 16.01 5.56 -6.91
N THR A 368 15.09 6.52 -6.89
CA THR A 368 15.19 7.77 -7.64
C THR A 368 15.76 8.82 -6.71
N SER A 369 17.06 9.13 -6.85
CA SER A 369 17.80 10.09 -6.02
C SER A 369 17.07 11.44 -5.93
N CYS A 370 16.33 11.62 -4.84
CA CYS A 370 15.51 12.79 -4.57
C CYS A 370 16.19 13.75 -3.59
N ILE A 371 17.04 13.20 -2.72
CA ILE A 371 17.93 13.92 -1.83
C ILE A 371 19.26 14.07 -2.57
N ILE A 372 19.47 15.25 -3.16
CA ILE A 372 20.66 15.63 -3.93
C ILE A 372 21.36 16.79 -3.20
N GLU A 373 22.66 16.96 -3.40
CA GLU A 373 23.52 18.02 -2.86
C GLU A 373 22.78 19.30 -2.44
N ASN A 374 22.98 19.70 -1.19
CA ASN A 374 22.41 20.90 -0.57
C ASN A 374 20.88 20.98 -0.45
N THR A 375 20.07 20.07 -1.02
CA THR A 375 18.61 20.12 -0.88
C THR A 375 18.11 19.91 0.55
N ALA A 376 18.87 19.19 1.37
CA ALA A 376 18.56 18.92 2.78
C ALA A 376 19.09 19.99 3.75
N SER A 377 19.90 20.96 3.30
CA SER A 377 20.60 21.91 4.18
C SER A 377 19.70 22.67 5.19
N PRO A 378 18.45 23.08 4.88
CA PRO A 378 17.61 23.78 5.85
C PRO A 378 17.22 22.94 7.06
N LEU A 379 17.23 21.60 6.93
CA LEU A 379 16.81 20.69 8.00
C LEU A 379 17.74 20.74 9.21
N SER A 380 18.98 21.21 9.04
CA SER A 380 19.93 21.52 10.13
C SER A 380 19.36 22.43 11.22
N GLN A 381 18.35 23.25 10.90
CA GLN A 381 17.72 24.16 11.85
C GLN A 381 16.80 23.45 12.86
N LEU A 382 16.34 22.24 12.54
CA LEU A 382 15.49 21.42 13.41
C LEU A 382 16.16 21.16 14.77
N SER A 383 15.34 21.05 15.80
CA SER A 383 15.77 20.80 17.18
C SER A 383 14.63 20.20 18.00
N GLY A 384 14.96 19.54 19.10
CA GLY A 384 13.96 18.99 20.03
C GLY A 384 13.14 17.81 19.48
N LEU A 385 13.64 17.11 18.45
CA LEU A 385 12.94 15.95 17.89
C LEU A 385 12.93 14.78 18.88
N LYS A 386 11.78 14.08 18.95
CA LYS A 386 11.60 12.87 19.75
C LYS A 386 11.84 11.59 18.97
N HIS A 387 11.57 11.59 17.67
CA HIS A 387 11.60 10.38 16.85
C HIS A 387 12.26 10.66 15.50
N ILE A 388 13.35 9.97 15.23
CA ILE A 388 14.16 10.14 14.02
C ILE A 388 14.29 8.81 13.31
N ALA A 389 13.99 8.78 12.01
CA ALA A 389 14.22 7.62 11.17
C ALA A 389 14.83 8.01 9.80
N PHE A 390 16.03 7.53 9.51
CA PHE A 390 16.76 7.80 8.28
C PHE A 390 17.05 6.50 7.55
N LYS A 391 16.65 6.44 6.27
CA LYS A 391 17.17 5.44 5.34
C LYS A 391 17.99 6.16 4.28
N ALA A 392 19.31 5.98 4.33
CA ALA A 392 20.27 6.57 3.41
C ALA A 392 20.45 5.70 2.15
N GLY A 393 20.48 6.34 0.99
CA GLY A 393 20.96 5.76 -0.26
C GLY A 393 22.48 5.64 -0.29
N MET A 394 23.00 5.06 -1.37
CA MET A 394 24.44 4.88 -1.60
C MET A 394 25.20 6.22 -1.78
N LEU A 395 24.49 7.33 -2.00
CA LEU A 395 25.02 8.67 -2.26
C LEU A 395 24.28 9.74 -1.41
N SER A 396 23.92 9.42 -0.16
CA SER A 396 23.05 10.29 0.65
C SER A 396 23.82 11.39 1.39
N ASP A 397 23.76 12.62 0.86
CA ASP A 397 24.42 13.81 1.42
C ASP A 397 23.97 14.17 2.85
N LEU A 398 22.85 13.62 3.32
CA LEU A 398 22.42 13.72 4.72
C LEU A 398 23.48 13.22 5.71
N VAL A 399 24.25 12.18 5.33
CA VAL A 399 25.24 11.52 6.18
C VAL A 399 26.66 11.89 5.78
N SER A 400 26.96 11.86 4.48
CA SER A 400 28.33 12.07 3.95
C SER A 400 28.59 13.47 3.40
N GLY A 401 27.59 14.35 3.32
CA GLY A 401 27.75 15.70 2.78
C GLY A 401 28.54 16.62 3.72
N PRO A 402 29.20 17.66 3.21
CA PRO A 402 30.12 18.52 3.98
C PRO A 402 29.44 19.27 5.15
N GLN A 403 28.11 19.43 5.10
CA GLN A 403 27.32 20.06 6.16
C GLN A 403 26.89 19.07 7.27
N LYS A 404 27.17 17.76 7.12
CA LYS A 404 26.81 16.67 8.06
C LYS A 404 25.40 16.82 8.68
N VAL A 405 24.39 17.11 7.85
CA VAL A 405 23.05 17.56 8.28
C VAL A 405 22.39 16.62 9.31
N LEU A 406 22.60 15.31 9.20
CA LEU A 406 22.14 14.33 10.20
C LEU A 406 22.71 14.61 11.60
N GLN A 407 24.01 14.88 11.73
CA GLN A 407 24.64 15.19 13.01
C GLN A 407 24.06 16.46 13.63
N THR A 408 23.88 17.52 12.84
CA THR A 408 23.31 18.78 13.31
C THR A 408 21.91 18.56 13.91
N ILE A 409 21.07 17.74 13.27
CA ILE A 409 19.73 17.41 13.79
C ILE A 409 19.81 16.58 15.08
N LEU A 410 20.78 15.67 15.18
CA LEU A 410 20.99 14.81 16.35
C LEU A 410 21.52 15.60 17.57
N ALA A 411 22.56 16.40 17.39
CA ALA A 411 23.14 17.26 18.43
C ALA A 411 22.12 18.29 18.95
N ARG A 412 21.21 18.76 18.09
CA ARG A 412 20.11 19.66 18.47
C ARG A 412 18.90 18.93 19.08
N SER A 413 19.00 17.63 19.36
CA SER A 413 17.93 16.77 19.90
C SER A 413 18.38 15.80 20.99
N LEU A 414 19.60 15.93 21.54
CA LEU A 414 20.23 14.98 22.49
C LEU A 414 19.29 14.56 23.64
N SER A 415 18.79 15.55 24.38
CA SER A 415 17.92 15.39 25.56
C SER A 415 16.45 15.13 25.24
N THR A 416 16.06 15.11 23.97
CA THR A 416 14.66 14.86 23.54
C THR A 416 14.47 13.56 22.77
N LEU A 417 15.53 13.00 22.17
CA LEU A 417 15.45 11.89 21.22
C LEU A 417 15.13 10.57 21.92
N ILE A 418 13.91 10.07 21.75
CA ILE A 418 13.40 8.81 22.32
C ILE A 418 13.72 7.62 21.40
N THR A 419 13.67 7.80 20.08
CA THR A 419 13.87 6.72 19.11
C THR A 419 14.73 7.14 17.91
N LEU A 420 15.76 6.36 17.61
CA LEU A 420 16.67 6.56 16.48
C LEU A 420 16.71 5.31 15.59
N ASP A 421 16.36 5.46 14.31
CA ASP A 421 16.37 4.38 13.31
C ASP A 421 17.24 4.78 12.11
N VAL A 422 18.46 4.24 12.02
CA VAL A 422 19.42 4.52 10.95
C VAL A 422 19.60 3.28 10.07
N ARG A 423 19.38 3.43 8.76
CA ARG A 423 19.48 2.33 7.79
C ARG A 423 20.30 2.75 6.58
N ALA A 424 21.51 2.21 6.45
CA ALA A 424 22.36 2.38 5.27
C ALA A 424 22.16 1.23 4.26
N LEU A 425 22.51 1.47 3.00
CA LEU A 425 22.41 0.48 1.91
C LEU A 425 23.78 -0.08 1.48
N ARG A 426 24.69 -0.25 2.45
CA ARG A 426 26.16 -0.44 2.31
C ARG A 426 26.88 0.89 2.06
N TYR A 427 28.12 0.99 2.55
CA TYR A 427 28.94 2.21 2.61
C TYR A 427 28.31 3.38 3.38
N SER A 428 27.93 3.14 4.65
CA SER A 428 27.78 4.25 5.59
C SER A 428 29.15 4.76 6.00
N SER A 429 29.41 6.05 5.77
CA SER A 429 30.29 6.83 6.65
C SER A 429 29.81 6.68 8.11
N ASN A 430 30.75 6.87 9.05
CA ASN A 430 30.40 6.94 10.46
C ASN A 430 29.51 8.18 10.69
N PHE A 431 28.22 7.97 10.99
CA PHE A 431 27.29 9.09 11.15
C PHE A 431 27.52 9.89 12.44
N LEU A 432 28.39 9.42 13.33
CA LEU A 432 28.87 10.11 14.54
C LEU A 432 30.36 10.51 14.42
N ASP A 433 30.97 10.45 13.22
CA ASP A 433 32.34 10.94 13.00
C ASP A 433 32.47 12.39 13.46
N ARG A 434 33.30 12.64 14.47
CA ARG A 434 33.46 13.94 15.13
C ARG A 434 32.14 14.55 15.61
N PHE A 435 31.32 13.74 16.26
CA PHE A 435 30.07 14.21 16.86
C PHE A 435 30.33 15.16 18.03
N GLU A 436 31.43 14.98 18.77
CA GLU A 436 31.86 15.87 19.87
C GLU A 436 32.04 17.32 19.38
N ASP A 437 32.71 17.57 18.24
CA ASP A 437 32.78 18.89 17.58
C ASP A 437 31.39 19.54 17.41
N ARG A 438 30.36 18.73 17.11
CA ARG A 438 28.97 19.18 16.87
C ARG A 438 28.14 19.35 18.14
N ILE A 439 28.58 18.76 19.25
CA ILE A 439 28.01 18.99 20.57
C ILE A 439 28.60 20.29 21.14
N GLU A 440 29.92 20.50 21.02
CA GLU A 440 30.58 21.75 21.43
C GLU A 440 29.98 22.99 20.72
N GLU A 441 29.68 22.89 19.42
CA GLU A 441 29.03 23.93 18.63
C GLU A 441 27.60 24.30 19.09
N HIS A 442 26.90 23.48 19.89
CA HIS A 442 25.44 23.56 20.06
C HIS A 442 24.90 23.38 21.49
N ASP A 443 25.55 22.55 22.31
CA ASP A 443 25.14 22.17 23.67
C ASP A 443 26.38 21.67 24.46
N PRO A 444 27.38 22.54 24.72
CA PRO A 444 28.67 22.12 25.29
C PRO A 444 28.53 21.49 26.69
N ASP A 445 27.52 21.88 27.46
CA ASP A 445 27.18 21.29 28.76
C ASP A 445 26.86 19.77 28.66
N SER A 446 26.48 19.29 27.46
CA SER A 446 26.26 17.86 27.22
C SER A 446 27.55 17.05 27.02
N LEU A 447 28.72 17.70 26.87
CA LEU A 447 30.02 17.00 26.83
C LEU A 447 30.43 16.41 28.18
N GLU A 448 29.95 16.97 29.31
CA GLU A 448 30.22 16.43 30.65
C GLU A 448 29.39 15.18 30.99
N GLN A 449 28.41 14.83 30.15
CA GLN A 449 27.52 13.68 30.39
C GLN A 449 28.19 12.37 29.94
N PRO A 450 28.03 11.26 30.68
CA PRO A 450 28.64 9.97 30.32
C PRO A 450 28.05 9.39 29.03
N HIS A 451 26.82 9.79 28.66
CA HIS A 451 26.15 9.42 27.42
C HIS A 451 25.30 10.57 26.89
N TYR A 452 25.52 11.00 25.65
CA TYR A 452 24.87 12.17 25.06
C TYR A 452 23.35 12.02 24.84
N PHE A 453 22.87 10.84 24.41
CA PHE A 453 21.45 10.62 24.11
C PHE A 453 20.64 10.15 25.34
N THR A 454 20.60 10.95 26.40
CA THR A 454 19.96 10.60 27.70
C THR A 454 18.50 10.15 27.60
N ALA A 455 17.72 10.71 26.67
CA ALA A 455 16.31 10.36 26.47
C ALA A 455 16.07 9.03 25.70
N LEU A 456 17.10 8.44 25.09
CA LEU A 456 16.95 7.37 24.10
C LEU A 456 16.44 6.06 24.71
N LYS A 457 15.40 5.47 24.11
CA LYS A 457 14.81 4.19 24.51
C LYS A 457 14.64 3.20 23.35
N SER A 458 14.84 3.61 22.10
CA SER A 458 14.85 2.69 20.95
C SER A 458 15.97 3.02 19.97
N LEU A 459 16.79 2.02 19.62
CA LEU A 459 17.84 2.12 18.61
C LEU A 459 17.65 1.04 17.53
N THR A 460 17.56 1.46 16.27
CA THR A 460 17.70 0.59 15.10
C THR A 460 18.92 1.01 14.29
N LEU A 461 19.84 0.08 14.05
CA LEU A 461 20.92 0.21 13.07
C LEU A 461 20.76 -0.86 11.98
N THR A 462 20.98 -0.51 10.72
CA THR A 462 20.87 -1.47 9.61
C THR A 462 21.84 -1.20 8.47
N GLY A 463 22.51 -2.25 7.97
CA GLY A 463 23.35 -2.18 6.76
C GLY A 463 24.72 -1.53 6.94
N HIS A 464 25.18 -1.35 8.18
CA HIS A 464 26.50 -0.82 8.53
C HIS A 464 27.57 -1.93 8.51
N CYS A 465 28.83 -1.60 8.21
CA CYS A 465 29.94 -2.55 8.09
C CYS A 465 31.01 -2.27 9.16
N TRP A 466 31.78 -3.27 9.62
CA TRP A 466 32.53 -3.16 10.90
C TRP A 466 34.04 -3.57 10.89
N GLU A 467 34.64 -4.09 9.81
CA GLU A 467 36.10 -4.37 9.74
C GLU A 467 36.98 -3.27 9.09
N GLY A 468 37.67 -2.38 9.84
CA GLY A 468 38.65 -1.43 9.26
C GLY A 468 38.71 -0.05 9.95
N GLU A 469 38.32 1.02 9.24
CA GLU A 469 38.03 2.41 9.71
C GLU A 469 37.00 2.50 10.88
N ARG A 470 36.66 1.36 11.49
CA ARG A 470 35.32 1.04 11.97
C ARG A 470 35.30 0.68 13.46
N ALA A 471 36.43 0.87 14.15
CA ALA A 471 36.47 0.98 15.61
C ALA A 471 35.82 2.30 16.08
N LEU A 472 36.01 3.40 15.33
CA LEU A 472 35.52 4.74 15.70
C LEU A 472 33.99 4.77 15.85
N LEU A 473 33.23 4.25 14.88
CA LEU A 473 31.76 4.17 14.99
C LEU A 473 31.32 3.38 16.24
N TRP A 474 32.09 2.39 16.73
CA TRP A 474 31.76 1.75 18.00
C TRP A 474 32.08 2.65 19.19
N THR A 475 33.26 3.27 19.23
CA THR A 475 33.62 4.24 20.28
C THR A 475 32.57 5.36 20.38
N ASP A 476 32.20 5.96 19.26
CA ASP A 476 31.27 7.08 19.22
C ASP A 476 29.85 6.65 19.62
N LEU A 477 29.41 5.44 19.25
CA LEU A 477 28.14 4.87 19.74
C LEU A 477 28.18 4.58 21.24
N ASN A 478 29.31 4.08 21.76
CA ASN A 478 29.50 3.79 23.18
C ASN A 478 29.53 5.08 24.02
N ASN A 479 30.22 6.13 23.55
CA ASN A 479 30.20 7.45 24.16
C ASN A 479 28.79 8.07 24.06
N SER A 480 28.08 7.89 22.95
CA SER A 480 26.78 8.55 22.75
C SER A 480 25.58 7.87 23.42
N ILE A 481 25.61 6.55 23.64
CA ILE A 481 24.40 5.75 23.95
C ILE A 481 24.58 4.85 25.18
N ASP A 482 23.72 5.08 26.18
CA ASP A 482 23.48 4.12 27.25
C ASP A 482 22.68 2.91 26.72
N PHE A 483 23.37 1.82 26.41
CA PHE A 483 22.74 0.58 25.92
C PHE A 483 21.91 -0.14 27.00
N LEU A 484 22.16 0.09 28.29
CA LEU A 484 21.41 -0.52 29.39
C LEU A 484 20.04 0.14 29.55
N GLN A 485 19.92 1.44 29.27
CA GLN A 485 18.67 2.21 29.35
C GLN A 485 17.77 2.09 28.10
N LEU A 486 18.25 1.47 27.02
CA LEU A 486 17.42 1.14 25.85
C LEU A 486 16.34 0.12 26.22
N ARG A 487 15.11 0.31 25.71
CA ARG A 487 14.00 -0.64 25.82
C ARG A 487 13.84 -1.51 24.57
N GLU A 488 14.23 -0.99 23.42
CA GLU A 488 14.18 -1.67 22.12
C GLU A 488 15.52 -1.50 21.38
N LEU A 489 16.11 -2.61 20.96
CA LEU A 489 17.36 -2.63 20.20
C LEU A 489 17.19 -3.48 18.95
N LYS A 490 17.69 -3.00 17.82
CA LYS A 490 17.56 -3.68 16.53
C LYS A 490 18.80 -3.53 15.67
N PHE A 491 19.43 -4.67 15.42
CA PHE A 491 20.55 -4.81 14.51
C PHE A 491 20.10 -5.68 13.33
N THR A 492 20.15 -5.14 12.11
CA THR A 492 19.86 -5.94 10.91
C THR A 492 20.90 -5.73 9.81
N GLN A 493 21.32 -6.79 9.13
CA GLN A 493 22.36 -6.76 8.09
C GLN A 493 23.62 -6.04 8.56
N LEU A 494 24.10 -6.35 9.77
CA LEU A 494 25.42 -5.90 10.21
C LEU A 494 26.47 -6.64 9.37
N GLY A 495 27.30 -5.88 8.66
CA GLY A 495 28.41 -6.44 7.89
C GLY A 495 29.51 -7.02 8.77
N LYS A 496 30.51 -7.59 8.11
CA LYS A 496 31.69 -8.22 8.72
C LYS A 496 32.34 -7.31 9.77
N GLY A 497 32.62 -7.88 10.95
CA GLY A 497 33.20 -7.20 12.13
C GLY A 497 32.26 -7.09 13.35
N ASN A 498 30.97 -7.42 13.19
CA ASN A 498 29.95 -7.51 14.25
C ASN A 498 30.40 -8.17 15.58
N VAL A 499 31.32 -9.14 15.55
CA VAL A 499 31.85 -9.85 16.74
C VAL A 499 32.42 -8.90 17.81
N ILE A 500 33.00 -7.75 17.43
CA ILE A 500 33.56 -6.78 18.39
C ILE A 500 32.43 -6.10 19.18
N LEU A 501 31.41 -5.62 18.48
CA LEU A 501 30.19 -5.04 19.06
C LEU A 501 29.54 -6.01 20.05
N PHE A 502 29.31 -7.27 19.63
CA PHE A 502 28.62 -8.23 20.50
C PHE A 502 29.45 -8.68 21.70
N LYS A 503 30.78 -8.78 21.60
CA LYS A 503 31.66 -9.01 22.75
C LYS A 503 31.64 -7.86 23.76
N HIS A 504 31.57 -6.60 23.30
CA HIS A 504 31.43 -5.47 24.21
C HIS A 504 30.05 -5.47 24.88
N LEU A 505 28.98 -5.73 24.13
CA LEU A 505 27.63 -5.83 24.71
C LEU A 505 27.49 -7.00 25.69
N GLU A 506 28.16 -8.13 25.43
CA GLU A 506 28.32 -9.26 26.37
C GLU A 506 28.96 -8.80 27.69
N ASP A 507 30.11 -8.11 27.63
CA ASP A 507 30.84 -7.60 28.80
C ASP A 507 30.04 -6.53 29.58
N LEU A 508 29.42 -5.59 28.88
CA LEU A 508 28.60 -4.52 29.46
C LEU A 508 27.36 -5.08 30.19
N PHE A 509 26.60 -5.97 29.55
CA PHE A 509 25.38 -6.53 30.12
C PHE A 509 25.65 -7.58 31.21
N SER A 510 26.78 -8.29 31.16
CA SER A 510 27.15 -9.27 32.20
C SER A 510 27.69 -8.63 33.48
N LYS A 511 28.28 -7.42 33.38
CA LYS A 511 28.72 -6.62 34.53
C LYS A 511 27.60 -5.75 35.15
N ALA A 512 26.55 -5.47 34.40
CA ALA A 512 25.45 -4.62 34.84
C ALA A 512 24.52 -5.30 35.86
N ASP A 513 24.07 -4.55 36.87
CA ASP A 513 23.01 -5.01 37.77
C ASP A 513 21.75 -5.35 36.98
N LYS A 514 21.17 -6.54 37.17
CA LYS A 514 19.96 -6.98 36.44
C LYS A 514 18.77 -6.02 36.53
N GLY A 515 18.69 -5.21 37.60
CA GLY A 515 17.67 -4.17 37.76
C GLY A 515 17.86 -2.94 36.86
N SER A 516 19.10 -2.65 36.45
CA SER A 516 19.44 -1.53 35.55
C SER A 516 18.98 -1.79 34.11
N ILE A 517 19.06 -3.04 33.65
CA ILE A 517 18.83 -3.43 32.25
C ILE A 517 17.36 -3.18 31.87
N GLN A 518 17.12 -2.18 31.02
CA GLN A 518 15.80 -1.80 30.51
C GLN A 518 15.39 -2.50 29.22
N LEU A 519 16.28 -3.28 28.60
CA LEU A 519 16.02 -3.94 27.31
C LEU A 519 14.88 -4.96 27.42
N ARG A 520 13.83 -4.78 26.60
CA ARG A 520 12.65 -5.68 26.54
C ARG A 520 12.43 -6.24 25.15
N LYS A 521 12.76 -5.50 24.10
CA LYS A 521 12.64 -5.95 22.71
C LYS A 521 14.01 -6.00 22.05
N LEU A 522 14.35 -7.14 21.45
CA LEU A 522 15.56 -7.27 20.64
C LEU A 522 15.21 -7.79 19.25
N SER A 523 15.91 -7.28 18.24
CA SER A 523 15.90 -7.83 16.89
C SER A 523 17.34 -7.99 16.42
N VAL A 524 17.74 -9.20 16.07
CA VAL A 524 19.13 -9.52 15.74
C VAL A 524 19.22 -10.33 14.45
N ASP A 525 20.21 -9.98 13.62
CA ASP A 525 20.54 -10.70 12.39
C ASP A 525 21.58 -11.79 12.67
N LEU A 526 21.27 -13.02 12.24
CA LEU A 526 22.13 -14.19 12.37
C LEU A 526 22.52 -14.75 10.98
N ASP A 527 22.45 -13.93 9.91
CA ASP A 527 23.16 -14.18 8.66
C ASP A 527 24.67 -14.17 8.93
N ALA A 528 25.30 -15.34 8.88
CA ALA A 528 26.71 -15.49 9.19
C ALA A 528 27.64 -15.28 7.98
N ASP A 529 27.13 -15.32 6.74
CA ASP A 529 27.93 -15.41 5.50
C ASP A 529 29.04 -16.49 5.60
N LYS A 530 28.63 -17.75 5.89
CA LYS A 530 29.51 -18.91 6.13
C LYS A 530 29.20 -20.10 5.21
N PRO A 531 30.19 -20.96 4.91
CA PRO A 531 30.00 -22.08 3.99
C PRO A 531 29.29 -23.30 4.60
N ASN A 532 29.18 -23.41 5.94
CA ASN A 532 28.56 -24.54 6.62
C ASN A 532 28.05 -24.18 8.04
N PRO A 533 27.21 -25.03 8.67
CA PRO A 533 26.66 -24.76 10.02
C PRO A 533 27.70 -24.67 11.15
N VAL A 534 28.81 -25.40 11.10
CA VAL A 534 29.83 -25.37 12.18
C VAL A 534 30.52 -24.01 12.22
N ALA A 535 30.96 -23.52 11.06
CA ALA A 535 31.53 -22.18 10.91
C ALA A 535 30.50 -21.05 11.16
N SER A 536 29.19 -21.34 11.02
CA SER A 536 28.10 -20.46 11.43
C SER A 536 28.06 -20.33 12.96
N GLU A 537 27.99 -21.45 13.68
CA GLU A 537 27.93 -21.46 15.15
C GLU A 537 29.15 -20.80 15.81
N GLU A 538 30.35 -21.00 15.27
CA GLU A 538 31.57 -20.33 15.75
C GLU A 538 31.53 -18.81 15.58
N HIS A 539 30.87 -18.32 14.52
CA HIS A 539 30.73 -16.89 14.26
C HIS A 539 29.63 -16.25 15.11
N LEU A 540 28.51 -16.95 15.31
CA LEU A 540 27.35 -16.48 16.07
C LEU A 540 27.55 -16.59 17.59
N GLU A 541 28.57 -17.31 18.07
CA GLU A 541 28.93 -17.48 19.49
C GLU A 541 28.87 -16.18 20.31
N SER A 542 29.48 -15.09 19.82
CA SER A 542 29.44 -13.78 20.53
C SER A 542 28.03 -13.19 20.67
N ILE A 543 27.14 -13.47 19.71
CA ILE A 543 25.74 -13.05 19.76
C ILE A 543 24.98 -13.93 20.76
N TYR A 544 25.24 -15.23 20.78
CA TYR A 544 24.65 -16.15 21.76
C TYR A 544 25.05 -15.78 23.20
N ARG A 545 26.30 -15.37 23.45
CA ARG A 545 26.73 -14.92 24.78
C ARG A 545 26.14 -13.58 25.19
N PHE A 546 26.07 -12.61 24.29
CA PHE A 546 25.34 -11.36 24.54
C PHE A 546 23.87 -11.65 24.88
N LEU A 547 23.18 -12.48 24.09
CA LEU A 547 21.80 -12.88 24.38
C LEU A 547 21.67 -13.62 25.74
N ALA A 548 22.71 -14.32 26.20
CA ALA A 548 22.72 -15.07 27.45
C ALA A 548 23.04 -14.23 28.69
N SER A 549 23.65 -13.04 28.55
CA SER A 549 24.09 -12.23 29.69
C SER A 549 22.95 -11.57 30.48
N PHE A 550 21.72 -11.58 29.95
CA PHE A 550 20.54 -10.99 30.58
C PHE A 550 19.27 -11.82 30.33
N ASP A 551 18.22 -11.65 31.15
CA ASP A 551 17.00 -12.47 31.11
C ASP A 551 15.70 -11.66 30.83
N THR A 552 15.84 -10.37 30.51
CA THR A 552 14.75 -9.39 30.62
C THR A 552 13.83 -9.23 29.39
N LEU A 553 14.06 -9.96 28.29
CA LEU A 553 13.28 -9.80 27.06
C LEU A 553 11.81 -10.23 27.20
N THR A 554 10.93 -9.44 26.58
CA THR A 554 9.52 -9.78 26.29
C THR A 554 9.29 -9.98 24.78
N SER A 555 10.17 -9.49 23.90
CA SER A 555 10.10 -9.76 22.46
C SER A 555 11.48 -10.00 21.84
N LEU A 556 11.60 -11.04 21.02
CA LEU A 556 12.80 -11.38 20.27
C LEU A 556 12.45 -11.68 18.80
N ASN A 557 13.08 -10.93 17.89
CA ASN A 557 13.12 -11.24 16.46
C ASN A 557 14.51 -11.78 16.10
N VAL A 558 14.56 -13.00 15.58
CA VAL A 558 15.74 -13.59 14.95
C VAL A 558 15.58 -13.47 13.43
N LEU A 559 16.57 -12.89 12.75
CA LEU A 559 16.58 -12.73 11.30
C LEU A 559 17.62 -13.66 10.67
N GLU A 560 17.31 -14.25 9.52
CA GLU A 560 18.23 -14.98 8.64
C GLU A 560 19.08 -16.10 9.27
N HIS A 561 18.69 -16.65 10.43
CA HIS A 561 19.45 -17.69 11.14
C HIS A 561 19.73 -18.93 10.26
N ASN A 562 21.02 -19.28 10.17
CA ASN A 562 21.60 -20.33 9.33
C ASN A 562 21.43 -20.15 7.81
N VAL A 563 21.05 -18.97 7.30
CA VAL A 563 20.99 -18.71 5.84
C VAL A 563 22.35 -18.91 5.18
N PHE A 564 22.40 -19.84 4.23
CA PHE A 564 23.58 -20.10 3.39
C PHE A 564 23.30 -19.64 1.95
N HIS A 565 24.00 -18.60 1.51
CA HIS A 565 23.78 -17.93 0.21
C HIS A 565 24.27 -18.70 -1.01
N ASP A 566 25.11 -19.71 -0.82
CA ASP A 566 25.70 -20.49 -1.92
C ASP A 566 24.70 -21.50 -2.53
N ARG A 567 25.03 -22.09 -3.68
CA ARG A 567 24.14 -22.88 -4.56
C ARG A 567 23.72 -24.25 -4.01
N ILE A 568 23.77 -24.43 -2.70
CA ILE A 568 23.56 -25.70 -1.99
C ILE A 568 22.14 -26.24 -2.18
N PHE A 569 21.13 -25.35 -2.36
CA PHE A 569 19.75 -25.70 -2.72
C PHE A 569 19.58 -26.47 -4.06
N ARG A 570 20.67 -26.74 -4.79
CA ARG A 570 20.67 -27.61 -6.00
C ARG A 570 21.41 -28.94 -5.81
N LYS A 571 21.82 -29.29 -4.59
CA LYS A 571 22.39 -30.61 -4.26
C LYS A 571 21.44 -31.42 -3.40
N SER A 572 21.35 -32.72 -3.69
CA SER A 572 20.55 -33.71 -2.96
C SER A 572 20.96 -33.89 -1.49
N ASP A 573 22.18 -33.52 -1.17
CA ASP A 573 22.89 -33.97 0.04
C ASP A 573 22.76 -32.97 1.21
N PHE A 574 21.91 -31.95 1.07
CA PHE A 574 21.76 -30.91 2.07
C PHE A 574 20.87 -31.34 3.26
N VAL A 575 21.51 -31.56 4.40
CA VAL A 575 20.84 -31.80 5.68
C VAL A 575 20.39 -30.46 6.29
N ASN A 576 19.09 -30.35 6.59
CA ASN A 576 18.54 -29.21 7.32
C ASN A 576 19.18 -29.08 8.72
N PRO A 577 19.88 -27.98 9.06
CA PRO A 577 20.50 -27.80 10.37
C PRO A 577 19.49 -27.46 11.48
N GLY A 578 18.26 -27.08 11.12
CA GLY A 578 17.24 -26.63 12.07
C GLY A 578 17.65 -25.37 12.85
N LEU A 579 17.17 -25.28 14.09
CA LEU A 579 17.47 -24.20 15.02
C LEU A 579 18.62 -24.60 15.95
N SER A 580 19.67 -23.78 16.08
CA SER A 580 20.83 -24.10 16.94
C SER A 580 20.42 -24.47 18.37
N GLY A 581 21.03 -25.53 18.92
CA GLY A 581 20.85 -25.91 20.32
C GLY A 581 21.32 -24.83 21.30
N ARG A 582 22.35 -24.06 20.94
CA ARG A 582 22.81 -22.90 21.72
C ARG A 582 21.77 -21.79 21.68
N LEU A 583 21.28 -21.44 20.50
CA LEU A 583 20.23 -20.43 20.35
C LEU A 583 18.95 -20.83 21.09
N GLN A 584 18.55 -22.11 21.06
CA GLN A 584 17.44 -22.63 21.87
C GLN A 584 17.67 -22.41 23.37
N GLN A 585 18.83 -22.85 23.89
CA GLN A 585 19.19 -22.70 25.31
C GLN A 585 19.15 -21.25 25.78
N VAL A 586 19.63 -20.32 24.93
CA VAL A 586 19.63 -18.89 25.27
C VAL A 586 18.22 -18.29 25.19
N ILE A 587 17.43 -18.61 24.15
CA ILE A 587 16.03 -18.18 24.05
C ILE A 587 15.23 -18.58 25.28
N ILE A 588 15.39 -19.81 25.79
CA ILE A 588 14.62 -20.29 26.95
C ILE A 588 15.05 -19.66 28.28
N ASN A 589 16.14 -18.89 28.35
CA ASN A 589 16.49 -18.13 29.56
C ASN A 589 15.55 -16.94 29.79
N HIS A 590 15.03 -16.33 28.72
CA HIS A 590 14.07 -15.22 28.80
C HIS A 590 12.66 -15.70 29.20
N LYS A 591 12.47 -16.09 30.46
CA LYS A 591 11.17 -16.60 30.98
C LYS A 591 10.00 -15.61 30.89
N ARG A 592 10.27 -14.35 30.55
CA ARG A 592 9.28 -13.28 30.33
C ARG A 592 8.96 -13.06 28.83
N LEU A 593 9.48 -13.88 27.92
CA LEU A 593 9.26 -13.74 26.48
C LEU A 593 7.78 -13.96 26.11
N GLU A 594 7.16 -12.94 25.54
CA GLU A 594 5.77 -12.91 25.08
C GLU A 594 5.69 -13.02 23.55
N SER A 595 6.77 -12.69 22.82
CA SER A 595 6.84 -12.73 21.36
C SER A 595 8.18 -13.30 20.88
N LEU A 596 8.15 -14.39 20.13
CA LEU A 596 9.32 -14.99 19.47
C LEU A 596 9.06 -15.10 17.96
N GLN A 597 9.94 -14.54 17.13
CA GLN A 597 9.77 -14.56 15.68
C GLN A 597 11.05 -14.89 14.91
N PHE A 598 10.99 -15.88 14.01
CA PHE A 598 12.06 -16.21 13.07
C PHE A 598 11.68 -15.73 11.65
N LYS A 599 12.45 -14.79 11.09
CA LYS A 599 12.12 -14.07 9.84
C LYS A 599 13.24 -14.20 8.80
N TYR A 600 12.85 -14.31 7.53
CA TYR A 600 13.75 -14.64 6.42
C TYR A 600 13.43 -13.81 5.17
N ARG A 601 14.45 -13.23 4.52
CA ARG A 601 14.30 -12.30 3.38
C ARG A 601 14.29 -12.99 2.02
N GLY A 602 13.27 -13.80 1.76
CA GLY A 602 13.05 -14.42 0.45
C GLY A 602 13.94 -15.63 0.14
N HIS A 603 14.77 -16.06 1.09
CA HIS A 603 15.38 -17.38 1.12
C HIS A 603 14.37 -18.37 1.75
N PRO A 604 14.29 -19.63 1.27
CA PRO A 604 13.48 -20.65 1.94
C PRO A 604 14.09 -20.95 3.33
N PRO A 605 13.30 -20.87 4.42
CA PRO A 605 13.83 -20.99 5.77
C PRO A 605 14.20 -22.43 6.12
N TYR A 606 15.05 -22.60 7.14
CA TYR A 606 15.34 -23.89 7.73
C TYR A 606 14.25 -24.29 8.72
N TYR A 607 13.78 -25.52 8.58
CA TYR A 607 12.56 -25.98 9.24
C TYR A 607 12.84 -26.45 10.67
N VAL A 608 12.00 -26.02 11.60
CA VAL A 608 12.07 -26.37 13.01
C VAL A 608 11.27 -27.66 13.25
N SER A 609 11.84 -28.63 13.96
CA SER A 609 11.16 -29.88 14.31
C SER A 609 10.09 -29.65 15.37
N ALA A 610 9.09 -30.55 15.43
CA ALA A 610 8.06 -30.49 16.46
C ALA A 610 8.65 -30.60 17.89
N GLU A 611 9.74 -31.34 18.08
CA GLU A 611 10.48 -31.45 19.36
C GLU A 611 11.07 -30.11 19.82
N VAL A 612 11.68 -29.35 18.91
CA VAL A 612 12.23 -28.02 19.23
C VAL A 612 11.10 -27.04 19.52
N ILE A 613 10.00 -27.10 18.76
CA ILE A 613 8.80 -26.29 19.04
C ILE A 613 8.23 -26.66 20.42
N GLU A 614 8.14 -27.95 20.77
CA GLU A 614 7.72 -28.42 22.10
C GLU A 614 8.64 -27.93 23.22
N THR A 615 9.96 -27.91 22.98
CA THR A 615 10.94 -27.40 23.93
C THR A 615 10.74 -25.91 24.18
N LEU A 616 10.48 -25.12 23.13
CA LEU A 616 10.17 -23.69 23.25
C LEU A 616 8.83 -23.44 23.96
N THR A 617 7.75 -24.12 23.55
CA THR A 617 6.39 -23.91 24.10
C THR A 617 6.24 -24.38 25.55
N LYS A 618 6.98 -25.41 25.98
CA LYS A 618 7.12 -25.77 27.41
C LYS A 618 7.87 -24.70 28.20
N SER A 619 8.94 -24.16 27.62
CA SER A 619 9.94 -23.38 28.38
C SER A 619 9.67 -21.89 28.49
N LEU A 620 8.74 -21.37 27.66
CA LEU A 620 8.37 -19.96 27.54
C LEU A 620 6.90 -19.77 27.97
N PRO A 621 6.59 -19.71 29.28
CA PRO A 621 5.22 -19.81 29.78
C PRO A 621 4.31 -18.62 29.41
N ARG A 622 4.89 -17.48 29.01
CA ARG A 622 4.16 -16.25 28.63
C ARG A 622 4.01 -16.05 27.12
N LEU A 623 4.42 -17.01 26.30
CA LEU A 623 4.51 -16.87 24.85
C LEU A 623 3.11 -16.65 24.22
N GLN A 624 2.84 -15.41 23.80
CA GLN A 624 1.60 -14.97 23.17
C GLN A 624 1.69 -14.91 21.64
N LEU A 625 2.89 -14.72 21.08
CA LEU A 625 3.14 -14.73 19.64
C LEU A 625 4.33 -15.62 19.28
N LEU A 626 4.13 -16.54 18.33
CA LEU A 626 5.18 -17.38 17.77
C LEU A 626 5.17 -17.31 16.24
N GLU A 627 6.30 -16.97 15.62
CA GLU A 627 6.53 -17.09 14.17
C GLU A 627 7.66 -18.08 13.90
N VAL A 628 7.34 -19.18 13.20
CA VAL A 628 8.26 -20.30 12.89
C VAL A 628 8.02 -20.84 11.47
N ALA A 629 9.03 -21.50 10.90
CA ALA A 629 8.87 -22.37 9.74
C ALA A 629 8.88 -23.83 10.24
N PRO A 630 7.73 -24.53 10.32
CA PRO A 630 7.68 -25.89 10.83
C PRO A 630 8.09 -26.90 9.76
N LYS A 631 8.57 -28.07 10.19
CA LYS A 631 8.54 -29.27 9.35
C LYS A 631 7.08 -29.74 9.22
N ASP A 632 6.65 -30.13 8.03
CA ASP A 632 5.24 -30.35 7.67
C ASP A 632 4.87 -31.83 7.42
N ASP A 633 5.73 -32.76 7.83
CA ASP A 633 5.53 -34.22 7.70
C ASP A 633 4.71 -34.84 8.85
N ASP A 634 4.78 -34.29 10.08
CA ASP A 634 3.89 -34.66 11.19
C ASP A 634 3.18 -33.41 11.77
N LEU A 635 2.03 -33.07 11.18
CA LEU A 635 1.17 -31.98 11.64
C LEU A 635 0.51 -32.26 12.99
N ASP A 636 0.35 -33.53 13.38
CA ASP A 636 -0.21 -33.89 14.69
C ASP A 636 0.83 -33.72 15.80
N ALA A 637 2.12 -33.99 15.55
CA ALA A 637 3.21 -33.60 16.44
C ALA A 637 3.31 -32.08 16.55
N LEU A 638 3.23 -31.35 15.44
CA LEU A 638 3.20 -29.87 15.47
C LEU A 638 2.03 -29.35 16.33
N ALA A 639 0.84 -29.94 16.21
CA ALA A 639 -0.31 -29.60 17.04
C ALA A 639 -0.09 -29.95 18.52
N ARG A 640 0.51 -31.11 18.84
CA ARG A 640 0.89 -31.51 20.21
C ARG A 640 1.92 -30.55 20.81
N SER A 641 2.88 -30.06 20.03
CA SER A 641 3.87 -29.10 20.47
C SER A 641 3.27 -27.73 20.75
N ILE A 642 2.40 -27.23 19.86
CA ILE A 642 1.74 -25.93 20.00
C ILE A 642 0.74 -25.91 21.16
N SER A 643 -0.01 -26.98 21.39
CA SER A 643 -1.05 -27.03 22.44
C SER A 643 -0.51 -26.81 23.87
N ARG A 644 0.80 -26.98 24.09
CA ARG A 644 1.47 -26.69 25.36
C ARG A 644 1.59 -25.19 25.68
N ALA A 645 1.58 -24.32 24.66
CA ALA A 645 1.67 -22.86 24.85
C ALA A 645 0.30 -22.26 25.22
N LYS A 646 -0.09 -22.40 26.49
CA LYS A 646 -1.41 -22.01 27.01
C LYS A 646 -1.80 -20.53 26.81
N ASP A 647 -0.81 -19.64 26.68
CA ASP A 647 -1.00 -18.20 26.47
C ASP A 647 -0.89 -17.75 25.01
N LEU A 648 -0.65 -18.66 24.06
CA LEU A 648 -0.47 -18.33 22.65
C LEU A 648 -1.75 -17.74 22.04
N ARG A 649 -1.65 -16.52 21.50
CA ARG A 649 -2.74 -15.79 20.83
C ARG A 649 -2.58 -15.73 19.32
N THR A 650 -1.34 -15.64 18.84
CA THR A 650 -1.02 -15.48 17.42
C THR A 650 0.06 -16.47 17.01
N LEU A 651 -0.23 -17.28 15.99
CA LEU A 651 0.72 -18.23 15.39
C LEU A 651 0.96 -17.85 13.93
N ILE A 652 2.23 -17.78 13.53
CA ILE A 652 2.63 -17.39 12.17
C ILE A 652 3.52 -18.47 11.58
N PHE A 653 3.08 -19.05 10.47
CA PHE A 653 3.84 -19.99 9.66
C PHE A 653 4.34 -19.26 8.42
N GLY A 654 5.55 -18.68 8.50
CA GLY A 654 6.08 -17.76 7.49
C GLY A 654 6.30 -18.41 6.11
N THR A 655 6.82 -19.64 6.09
CA THR A 655 6.96 -20.49 4.90
C THR A 655 6.84 -21.96 5.33
N ILE A 656 6.34 -22.82 4.44
CA ILE A 656 6.11 -24.25 4.68
C ILE A 656 6.89 -25.08 3.61
N PRO A 657 7.60 -26.16 4.00
CA PRO A 657 8.50 -26.91 3.11
C PRO A 657 7.88 -27.38 1.80
N SER A 658 6.76 -28.10 1.87
CA SER A 658 6.12 -28.73 0.71
C SER A 658 5.70 -27.75 -0.39
N TRP A 659 5.51 -26.47 -0.05
CA TRP A 659 5.05 -25.43 -0.98
C TRP A 659 6.15 -24.96 -1.94
N LEU A 660 7.40 -25.37 -1.69
CA LEU A 660 8.55 -25.16 -2.59
C LEU A 660 8.71 -26.32 -3.60
N SER A 661 7.95 -27.41 -3.45
CA SER A 661 7.98 -28.53 -4.39
C SER A 661 7.10 -28.28 -5.62
N GLU A 662 7.43 -28.93 -6.74
CA GLU A 662 6.72 -28.72 -8.02
C GLU A 662 5.31 -29.35 -8.05
N ASN A 663 5.03 -30.32 -7.17
CA ASN A 663 3.75 -31.03 -7.07
C ASN A 663 2.66 -30.19 -6.37
N ARG A 664 2.14 -29.19 -7.08
CA ARG A 664 1.08 -28.31 -6.58
C ARG A 664 -0.26 -29.04 -6.43
N SER A 665 -0.64 -29.34 -5.19
CA SER A 665 -2.00 -29.77 -4.84
C SER A 665 -3.01 -28.61 -4.94
N LYS A 666 -4.30 -28.93 -4.83
CA LYS A 666 -5.37 -27.91 -4.71
C LYS A 666 -5.27 -27.22 -3.34
N ASP A 667 -5.07 -25.90 -3.34
CA ASP A 667 -5.00 -25.03 -2.16
C ASP A 667 -4.14 -25.61 -1.00
N PRO A 668 -2.81 -25.43 -1.06
CA PRO A 668 -1.93 -25.93 -0.01
C PRO A 668 -2.13 -25.19 1.33
N VAL A 669 -2.66 -23.96 1.32
CA VAL A 669 -2.98 -23.17 2.52
C VAL A 669 -4.11 -23.84 3.30
N GLN A 670 -5.22 -24.13 2.61
CA GLN A 670 -6.35 -24.85 3.22
C GLN A 670 -5.99 -26.27 3.64
N THR A 671 -5.17 -26.97 2.86
CA THR A 671 -4.79 -28.36 3.15
C THR A 671 -3.98 -28.44 4.44
N PHE A 672 -2.96 -27.57 4.58
CA PHE A 672 -2.17 -27.46 5.81
C PHE A 672 -3.04 -27.06 7.02
N LEU A 673 -3.90 -26.04 6.87
CA LEU A 673 -4.79 -25.59 7.95
C LEU A 673 -5.76 -26.68 8.42
N LYS A 674 -6.36 -27.44 7.49
CA LYS A 674 -7.27 -28.55 7.83
C LYS A 674 -6.57 -29.67 8.61
N GLY A 675 -5.33 -30.00 8.25
CA GLY A 675 -4.50 -30.94 9.03
C GLY A 675 -4.20 -30.41 10.43
N PHE A 676 -3.50 -29.27 10.52
CA PHE A 676 -3.03 -28.70 11.78
C PHE A 676 -4.17 -28.36 12.78
N MET A 677 -5.24 -27.71 12.31
CA MET A 677 -6.39 -27.40 13.17
C MET A 677 -7.17 -28.66 13.55
N GLY A 678 -7.24 -29.66 12.66
CA GLY A 678 -7.81 -30.97 12.97
C GLY A 678 -7.05 -31.71 14.07
N GLY A 679 -5.72 -31.60 14.10
CA GLY A 679 -4.87 -32.08 15.19
C GLY A 679 -5.16 -31.38 16.52
N LEU A 680 -5.26 -30.04 16.52
CA LEU A 680 -5.62 -29.27 17.73
C LEU A 680 -7.02 -29.65 18.25
N LEU A 681 -8.03 -29.79 17.38
CA LEU A 681 -9.36 -30.26 17.80
C LEU A 681 -9.30 -31.66 18.44
N GLN A 682 -8.50 -32.58 17.89
CA GLN A 682 -8.31 -33.92 18.46
C GLN A 682 -7.61 -33.90 19.83
N ILE A 683 -6.70 -32.95 20.06
CA ILE A 683 -5.96 -32.79 21.33
C ILE A 683 -6.79 -32.10 22.43
N SER A 684 -7.82 -31.33 22.05
CA SER A 684 -8.51 -30.36 22.92
C SER A 684 -9.28 -30.91 24.14
N GLY A 685 -9.24 -32.21 24.39
CA GLY A 685 -9.93 -32.88 25.49
C GLY A 685 -11.41 -33.08 25.23
N ASP A 686 -11.99 -34.16 25.78
CA ASP A 686 -13.41 -34.45 25.60
C ASP A 686 -14.23 -33.67 26.61
N THR A 687 -14.97 -32.69 26.09
CA THR A 687 -15.87 -31.81 26.81
C THR A 687 -17.17 -31.70 26.02
N GLU A 688 -18.30 -31.94 26.68
CA GLU A 688 -19.62 -31.95 26.04
C GLU A 688 -19.93 -30.56 25.45
N ASP A 689 -19.64 -29.49 26.21
CA ASP A 689 -19.71 -28.09 25.74
C ASP A 689 -18.37 -27.58 25.18
N PHE A 690 -17.78 -28.27 24.19
CA PHE A 690 -16.56 -27.77 23.53
C PHE A 690 -16.80 -26.39 22.89
N THR A 691 -15.93 -25.43 23.21
CA THR A 691 -15.81 -24.17 22.47
C THR A 691 -14.35 -23.78 22.37
N TRP A 692 -13.95 -23.24 21.23
CA TRP A 692 -12.54 -22.92 20.95
C TRP A 692 -11.89 -22.05 22.05
N ALA A 693 -12.60 -21.04 22.54
CA ALA A 693 -12.12 -20.12 23.58
C ALA A 693 -12.00 -20.73 24.99
N LYS A 694 -12.64 -21.88 25.28
CA LYS A 694 -12.38 -22.65 26.51
C LYS A 694 -11.08 -23.46 26.40
N ALA A 695 -10.79 -23.99 25.20
CA ALA A 695 -9.64 -24.87 24.97
C ALA A 695 -8.32 -24.12 24.69
N TYR A 696 -8.38 -23.03 23.90
CA TYR A 696 -7.21 -22.30 23.43
C TYR A 696 -7.41 -20.78 23.46
N LYS A 697 -6.34 -20.05 23.79
CA LYS A 697 -6.29 -18.57 23.66
C LYS A 697 -5.89 -18.11 22.25
N LEU A 698 -5.65 -19.04 21.32
CA LEU A 698 -5.22 -18.76 19.95
C LEU A 698 -6.36 -18.11 19.16
N THR A 699 -6.23 -16.83 18.83
CA THR A 699 -7.25 -16.06 18.10
C THR A 699 -6.87 -15.75 16.67
N ASN A 700 -5.58 -15.86 16.31
CA ASN A 700 -5.08 -15.54 14.98
C ASN A 700 -4.08 -16.60 14.49
N ILE A 701 -4.23 -17.02 13.24
CA ILE A 701 -3.25 -17.86 12.54
C ILE A 701 -2.91 -17.25 11.19
N THR A 702 -1.62 -17.03 10.94
CA THR A 702 -1.08 -16.59 9.64
C THR A 702 -0.36 -17.74 8.98
N VAL A 703 -0.63 -17.99 7.70
CA VAL A 703 0.05 -19.00 6.90
C VAL A 703 0.49 -18.36 5.58
N ALA A 704 1.81 -18.22 5.42
CA ALA A 704 2.48 -17.35 4.45
C ALA A 704 1.86 -15.93 4.40
N ILE A 705 1.01 -15.66 3.40
CA ILE A 705 0.43 -14.32 3.15
C ILE A 705 -1.01 -14.16 3.65
N HIS A 706 -1.66 -15.23 4.12
CA HIS A 706 -3.05 -15.25 4.56
C HIS A 706 -3.13 -15.26 6.10
N THR A 707 -3.93 -14.37 6.68
CA THR A 707 -4.19 -14.34 8.13
C THR A 707 -5.66 -14.59 8.38
N PHE A 708 -5.95 -15.51 9.31
CA PHE A 708 -7.28 -15.92 9.68
C PHE A 708 -7.54 -15.62 11.16
N THR A 709 -8.65 -14.98 11.48
CA THR A 709 -9.21 -15.01 12.83
C THR A 709 -9.82 -16.37 13.10
N ILE A 710 -9.65 -16.87 14.32
CA ILE A 710 -10.18 -18.15 14.80
C ILE A 710 -11.30 -17.86 15.79
N GLY A 711 -12.46 -18.50 15.65
CA GLY A 711 -13.59 -18.21 16.52
C GLY A 711 -14.83 -19.06 16.30
N HIS A 712 -15.95 -18.54 16.83
CA HIS A 712 -17.30 -19.06 16.69
C HIS A 712 -18.23 -17.88 16.35
N GLY A 713 -19.28 -18.12 15.56
CA GLY A 713 -20.29 -17.09 15.27
C GLY A 713 -19.84 -15.95 14.35
N PHE A 714 -18.96 -16.21 13.36
CA PHE A 714 -18.73 -15.23 12.30
C PHE A 714 -20.02 -15.01 11.50
N ILE A 715 -20.58 -13.81 11.59
CA ILE A 715 -21.73 -13.38 10.79
C ILE A 715 -21.28 -13.30 9.33
N GLU A 716 -22.07 -13.84 8.38
CA GLU A 716 -21.78 -13.68 6.95
C GLU A 716 -21.62 -12.19 6.61
N PRO A 717 -20.47 -11.77 6.04
CA PRO A 717 -20.21 -10.35 5.83
C PRO A 717 -21.19 -9.77 4.80
N PRO A 718 -21.93 -8.68 5.10
CA PRO A 718 -22.89 -8.07 4.16
C PRO A 718 -22.23 -7.38 2.96
N GLN A 719 -20.93 -7.60 2.73
CA GLN A 719 -20.14 -7.04 1.64
C GLN A 719 -19.48 -8.15 0.83
N LYS A 720 -19.58 -8.05 -0.51
CA LYS A 720 -18.92 -8.92 -1.51
C LYS A 720 -17.39 -8.77 -1.56
N LYS A 721 -16.75 -8.47 -0.43
CA LYS A 721 -15.33 -8.08 -0.30
C LYS A 721 -14.56 -8.92 0.72
N ILE A 722 -15.16 -9.90 1.37
CA ILE A 722 -14.47 -10.76 2.35
C ILE A 722 -14.76 -12.21 1.94
N ASP A 723 -13.75 -13.06 1.99
CA ASP A 723 -13.92 -14.49 1.70
C ASP A 723 -14.82 -15.13 2.78
N PRO A 724 -15.68 -16.10 2.47
CA PRO A 724 -16.58 -16.69 3.46
C PRO A 724 -15.81 -17.41 4.59
N PRO A 725 -16.38 -17.49 5.81
CA PRO A 725 -15.82 -18.29 6.89
C PRO A 725 -15.64 -19.77 6.48
N VAL A 726 -14.50 -20.37 6.82
CA VAL A 726 -14.21 -21.79 6.58
C VAL A 726 -14.36 -22.56 7.88
N GLU A 727 -15.25 -23.55 7.89
CA GLU A 727 -15.42 -24.48 9.02
C GLU A 727 -14.43 -25.66 8.93
N ILE A 728 -13.84 -26.05 10.05
CA ILE A 728 -13.03 -27.25 10.20
C ILE A 728 -13.63 -28.11 11.32
N LYS A 729 -13.83 -29.42 11.04
CA LYS A 729 -14.41 -30.40 11.97
C LYS A 729 -13.48 -31.58 12.20
N LYS A 730 -13.52 -32.14 13.40
CA LYS A 730 -12.83 -33.39 13.78
C LYS A 730 -13.64 -34.06 14.89
N GLY A 731 -14.33 -35.16 14.55
CA GLY A 731 -15.42 -35.66 15.40
C GLY A 731 -16.50 -34.60 15.56
N ASP A 732 -17.11 -34.53 16.74
CA ASP A 732 -18.19 -33.59 17.06
C ASP A 732 -17.70 -32.15 17.32
N LYS A 733 -16.37 -31.93 17.30
CA LYS A 733 -15.74 -30.63 17.58
C LYS A 733 -15.49 -29.85 16.30
N ALA A 734 -15.83 -28.56 16.32
CA ALA A 734 -15.74 -27.66 15.17
C ALA A 734 -15.10 -26.32 15.53
N VAL A 735 -14.41 -25.71 14.57
CA VAL A 735 -13.87 -24.34 14.67
C VAL A 735 -14.02 -23.61 13.33
N TRP A 736 -14.23 -22.30 13.38
CA TRP A 736 -14.32 -21.45 12.19
C TRP A 736 -13.07 -20.60 12.02
N LEU A 737 -12.67 -20.42 10.76
CA LEU A 737 -11.58 -19.55 10.31
C LEU A 737 -12.12 -18.48 9.36
N GLN A 738 -11.94 -17.21 9.69
CA GLN A 738 -12.30 -16.10 8.81
C GLN A 738 -11.03 -15.42 8.28
N ASN A 739 -10.80 -15.43 6.97
CA ASN A 739 -9.71 -14.68 6.35
C ASN A 739 -9.92 -13.18 6.62
N ILE A 740 -8.94 -12.52 7.25
CA ILE A 740 -9.01 -11.09 7.62
C ILE A 740 -8.69 -10.21 6.40
N ARG A 741 -8.11 -10.76 5.32
CA ARG A 741 -7.95 -10.02 4.06
C ARG A 741 -9.32 -9.69 3.48
N VAL A 742 -9.74 -8.45 3.69
CA VAL A 742 -10.66 -7.77 2.79
C VAL A 742 -10.03 -7.82 1.40
N ASN A 743 -10.77 -8.34 0.42
CA ASN A 743 -10.59 -8.12 -1.01
C ASN A 743 -10.85 -6.64 -1.32
N GLU A 744 -9.98 -5.77 -0.80
CA GLU A 744 -9.78 -4.44 -1.32
C GLU A 744 -9.22 -4.58 -2.74
N GLY A 745 -10.14 -4.60 -3.71
CA GLY A 745 -9.80 -4.76 -5.12
C GLY A 745 -8.63 -3.84 -5.48
N TRP A 746 -7.58 -4.44 -6.05
CA TRP A 746 -6.15 -4.09 -5.83
C TRP A 746 -5.80 -2.60 -5.94
N LYS A 747 -6.59 -1.85 -6.69
CA LYS A 747 -6.65 -0.37 -6.79
C LYS A 747 -6.36 0.36 -5.48
N GLN A 748 -6.93 -0.07 -4.34
CA GLN A 748 -6.86 0.70 -3.09
C GLN A 748 -5.41 0.84 -2.55
N TRP A 749 -4.60 -0.21 -2.70
CA TRP A 749 -3.20 -0.31 -2.21
C TRP A 749 -2.21 0.61 -2.94
N TYR A 750 -2.59 1.21 -4.07
CA TYR A 750 -1.69 2.00 -4.92
C TYR A 750 -1.65 3.50 -4.55
N TYR A 751 -2.55 3.99 -3.68
CA TYR A 751 -2.82 5.45 -3.55
C TYR A 751 -2.61 6.01 -2.15
N THR A 752 -2.94 5.25 -1.11
CA THR A 752 -2.63 5.60 0.28
C THR A 752 -1.23 5.10 0.62
N ALA A 753 -0.32 6.01 0.95
CA ALA A 753 0.89 5.65 1.67
C ALA A 753 0.50 5.34 3.13
N ASP A 754 0.24 4.06 3.41
CA ASP A 754 0.29 3.60 4.80
C ASP A 754 1.76 3.58 5.25
N SER A 755 2.00 4.10 6.44
CA SER A 755 3.27 3.98 7.14
C SER A 755 2.99 3.55 8.56
N SER A 756 3.17 2.25 8.80
CA SER A 756 3.13 1.67 10.13
C SER A 756 4.09 2.35 11.11
N TRP A 757 5.22 2.90 10.64
CA TRP A 757 6.10 3.76 11.45
C TRP A 757 5.38 5.04 11.88
N ALA A 758 4.84 5.82 10.94
CA ALA A 758 4.22 7.10 11.26
C ALA A 758 2.98 6.92 12.16
N SER A 759 2.20 5.87 11.94
CA SER A 759 1.04 5.51 12.76
C SER A 759 1.45 5.06 14.17
N GLN A 760 2.50 4.25 14.31
CA GLN A 760 3.05 3.86 15.62
C GLN A 760 3.59 5.07 16.39
N ILE A 761 4.31 5.96 15.72
CA ILE A 761 4.88 7.17 16.35
C ILE A 761 3.79 8.18 16.74
N MET A 762 2.70 8.31 15.96
CA MET A 762 1.52 9.09 16.36
C MET A 762 0.84 8.56 17.63
N THR A 763 0.96 7.26 17.93
CA THR A 763 0.47 6.69 19.20
C THR A 763 1.44 6.84 20.38
N SER A 764 2.73 7.12 20.15
CA SER A 764 3.72 7.39 21.21
C SER A 764 3.99 8.89 21.47
N ILE A 765 3.34 9.77 20.70
CA ILE A 765 3.42 11.23 20.81
C ILE A 765 2.31 11.85 21.67
N LYS A 766 1.21 11.10 21.84
CA LYS A 766 0.09 11.40 22.74
C LYS A 766 0.40 10.93 24.15
#